data_AF-A0A812GQZ9-F1
#
_entry.id   AF-A0A812GQZ9-F1
#
_cell.length_a   1.000
_cell.length_b   1.000
_cell.length_c   1.000
_cell.angle_alpha   90.00
_cell.angle_beta   90.00
_cell.angle_gamma   90.00
#
_symmetry.space_group_name_H-M   'P 1'
#
loop_
_entity.id
_entity.type
_entity.pdbx_description
1 polymer ?
#
loop_
_entity_poly.entity_id
_entity_poly.type
_entity_poly.pdbx_seq_one_letter_code
_entity_poly.pdbx_strand_id
1 'polypeptide(L)'
;MGKGDVVFRGAPPHMSVDCAQARGRSCRKAWDQGHYYLQCPKIGAIYMTTTAACYTCFGVSPEWVTSLWQSCKITKETAEKEYVKCKKHVRAYLENVKFHTQCVRADAVAERQAAALRDLQPLMRDPIRVQQVESDFLPQFRRPMFRRKFLVLTGPTRLGKTIYGRGLFGHDATLELNCSGVLHPDLREYDPLRHKAILFDEACCQMVLAHRKLFQGPVEEVTLAHSSTNMYSYSVFVYGVAMLITSNSWRTELQDCSPEDQEWLRGNSICIDCDVRSLTKQINALARSSRKAKRRELDGGLSPAQCVSLLAVYILSGFNVALAIEFCRQKRHACTWTDEDTQAFVENLYLQQSVEDLVRIETEQSKRRLMAVRFIASWECHNFAIHANQQGAAPSTALVARNYVLHAAQLAAEAVPPCLQRRVEQGPAALPAARRGLRKWSRRFRRRWGFRWGALEATDCSSVQETVDKVSLFWHHADWLTSRVATDRVPVYLNLDETSVAYSFYAARGWISKKVRRPRARVPAARRRGSITHVALISSVIALQPHLPQILICGRRSVSKSVLARFQSIAPKNVVIFHQASSWNTASIMCEILRLVGAVLRAKFPSYQGILLLDTAPMHVAPAVVRVARLQQLWLLPVPPSTTQYVQPLDVSVFSQYKGFLQSRSRDVRIERGGVDVEDWLRLVFAACDAFLNNKAWYKAFALVGVPADSQQGEFARLLPKRCKIAFDDWIGETPHQKIERLKRERREAKALAKQLTKAVKQQVRKVKKVQESCMMRTDGHGMLFAAISDMERTRGLTDMEALRRHLSPGACKGCSEKGPAAFLVGSVVRSVLRDFVKDLQRRFHLDRATAALELHSQVSLERKQAAVHLHLMWDSRKSVSMGKGDVVFRGAPPHMSVDCAQARGRSCRKAWDQGHYYLQCPKIGAIYMTTTAACYTCFGVSPEWVTSLWQSCKITKETAEKEYVKCKKHVRAYLENVKFHTQCVRADAVAERQAAALRDLQPLMRDPIRVQQVESDFLPQFRRPMFRRKFLVLTGPTRLGKTIYGRGLFGHDATLELNCSGVLHPDLREYDPLRHKAILFDEACCQMVLAHRKLFQGPVEEVTLAHSSTNMYSYSVFVYGVAMITSNSWRTELQDCSPEDQEWLRGNSICIDCDVPLYKP
;
A
#
# COMPACT_ATOMS: atom_id res chain seq x y z
N MET A 1 -49.44 -5.02 36.59
CA MET A 1 -49.75 -4.85 35.16
C MET A 1 -48.75 -5.65 34.34
N GLY A 2 -49.20 -6.71 33.68
CA GLY A 2 -48.44 -7.43 32.66
C GLY A 2 -48.34 -6.62 31.37
N LYS A 3 -47.42 -7.00 30.47
CA LYS A 3 -47.25 -6.37 29.13
C LYS A 3 -48.50 -6.39 28.25
N GLY A 4 -49.48 -7.24 28.56
CA GLY A 4 -50.76 -7.33 27.85
C GLY A 4 -51.85 -6.40 28.38
N ASP A 5 -51.70 -5.82 29.58
CA ASP A 5 -52.78 -5.09 30.26
C ASP A 5 -52.90 -3.63 29.80
N VAL A 6 -51.91 -3.13 29.07
CA VAL A 6 -51.85 -1.77 28.54
C VAL A 6 -51.46 -1.88 27.08
N VAL A 7 -52.34 -1.45 26.16
CA VAL A 7 -52.08 -1.49 24.72
C VAL A 7 -52.58 -0.17 24.12
N PHE A 8 -51.71 0.55 23.41
CA PHE A 8 -52.08 1.77 22.73
C PHE A 8 -52.20 1.50 21.24
N ARG A 9 -53.43 1.57 20.69
CA ARG A 9 -53.76 1.29 19.28
C ARG A 9 -53.13 0.00 18.73
N GLY A 10 -53.21 -1.09 19.50
CA GLY A 10 -52.68 -2.40 19.11
C GLY A 10 -51.17 -2.58 19.30
N ALA A 11 -50.43 -1.55 19.72
CA ALA A 11 -49.02 -1.66 20.06
C ALA A 11 -48.83 -1.74 21.58
N PRO A 12 -48.11 -2.75 22.11
CA PRO A 12 -47.78 -2.79 23.52
C PRO A 12 -46.79 -1.65 23.84
N PRO A 13 -46.99 -0.91 24.94
CA PRO A 13 -46.08 0.15 25.35
C PRO A 13 -44.73 -0.43 25.76
N HIS A 14 -43.66 0.33 25.51
CA HIS A 14 -42.36 -0.02 26.05
C HIS A 14 -42.33 0.22 27.57
N MET A 15 -42.50 -0.84 28.35
CA MET A 15 -42.36 -0.81 29.81
C MET A 15 -40.93 -1.19 30.22
N SER A 16 -40.23 -0.30 30.92
CA SER A 16 -38.99 -0.63 31.64
C SER A 16 -39.33 -1.07 33.06
N VAL A 17 -38.80 -2.22 33.46
CA VAL A 17 -39.02 -2.83 34.80
C VAL A 17 -37.81 -2.58 35.72
N ASP A 18 -36.83 -1.79 35.27
CA ASP A 18 -35.52 -1.60 35.94
C ASP A 18 -35.65 -0.93 37.32
N CYS A 19 -36.83 -0.40 37.62
CA CYS A 19 -37.16 0.22 38.90
C CYS A 19 -37.53 -0.78 40.00
N ALA A 20 -37.98 -2.00 39.64
CA ALA A 20 -38.59 -2.95 40.58
C ALA A 20 -37.58 -3.74 41.43
N GLN A 21 -36.28 -3.70 41.10
CA GLN A 21 -35.23 -4.46 41.80
C GLN A 21 -34.41 -3.63 42.82
N ALA A 22 -34.63 -2.31 42.90
CA ALA A 22 -33.89 -1.45 43.82
C ALA A 22 -34.55 -1.42 45.21
N ARG A 23 -33.76 -1.57 46.28
CA ARG A 23 -34.25 -1.51 47.67
C ARG A 23 -33.99 -0.12 48.29
N GLY A 24 -34.90 0.36 49.15
CA GLY A 24 -34.73 1.59 49.93
C GLY A 24 -34.68 2.89 49.11
N ARG A 25 -33.90 3.89 49.55
CA ARG A 25 -33.76 5.22 48.91
C ARG A 25 -33.37 5.16 47.41
N SER A 26 -32.70 4.10 46.99
CA SER A 26 -32.30 3.86 45.60
C SER A 26 -33.48 3.55 44.67
N CYS A 27 -34.61 3.10 45.21
CA CYS A 27 -35.86 2.86 44.47
C CYS A 27 -36.51 4.18 44.07
N ARG A 28 -36.69 5.10 45.03
CA ARG A 28 -37.30 6.41 44.78
C ARG A 28 -36.53 7.22 43.74
N LYS A 29 -35.20 7.25 43.86
CA LYS A 29 -34.33 7.90 42.87
C LYS A 29 -34.48 7.33 41.46
N ALA A 30 -34.80 6.04 41.31
CA ALA A 30 -35.06 5.41 40.02
C ALA A 30 -36.40 5.85 39.42
N TRP A 31 -37.45 5.91 40.26
CA TRP A 31 -38.76 6.39 39.84
C TRP A 31 -38.69 7.85 39.41
N ASP A 32 -38.07 8.70 40.21
CA ASP A 32 -37.88 10.12 39.92
C ASP A 32 -37.09 10.31 38.61
N GLN A 33 -36.04 9.51 38.37
CA GLN A 33 -35.30 9.51 37.10
C GLN A 33 -36.18 9.09 35.91
N GLY A 34 -37.05 8.09 36.09
CA GLY A 34 -38.00 7.65 35.06
C GLY A 34 -39.07 8.69 34.75
N HIS A 35 -39.63 9.34 35.77
CA HIS A 35 -40.57 10.44 35.61
C HIS A 35 -39.93 11.64 34.93
N TYR A 36 -38.70 12.01 35.32
CA TYR A 36 -37.93 13.05 34.63
C TYR A 36 -37.66 12.68 33.16
N TYR A 37 -37.28 11.42 32.88
CA TYR A 37 -37.05 10.95 31.52
C TYR A 37 -38.25 11.22 30.61
N LEU A 38 -39.48 11.01 31.09
CA LEU A 38 -40.70 11.24 30.30
C LEU A 38 -41.01 12.73 30.11
N GLN A 39 -40.73 13.56 31.11
CA GLN A 39 -41.02 15.00 31.12
C GLN A 39 -39.97 15.87 30.41
N CYS A 40 -38.74 15.39 30.31
CA CYS A 40 -37.66 16.12 29.65
C CYS A 40 -37.99 16.35 28.15
N PRO A 41 -37.80 17.57 27.61
CA PRO A 41 -38.12 17.90 26.22
C PRO A 41 -37.10 17.30 25.25
N LYS A 42 -37.25 15.99 25.02
CA LYS A 42 -36.41 15.18 24.14
C LYS A 42 -36.73 15.43 22.67
N ILE A 43 -35.74 15.23 21.82
CA ILE A 43 -35.88 15.26 20.36
C ILE A 43 -36.92 14.20 19.95
N GLY A 44 -37.95 14.63 19.22
CA GLY A 44 -39.05 13.77 18.76
C GLY A 44 -40.16 13.51 19.79
N ALA A 45 -40.18 14.20 20.94
CA ALA A 45 -41.31 14.16 21.86
C ALA A 45 -42.53 14.90 21.26
N ILE A 46 -43.68 14.23 21.18
CA ILE A 46 -44.90 14.76 20.55
C ILE A 46 -45.95 15.15 21.61
N TYR A 47 -46.11 14.34 22.65
CA TYR A 47 -47.09 14.55 23.72
C TYR A 47 -46.54 14.02 25.04
N MET A 48 -46.85 14.70 26.14
CA MET A 48 -46.44 14.33 27.49
C MET A 48 -47.50 14.79 28.49
N THR A 49 -47.83 13.92 29.45
CA THR A 49 -48.65 14.22 30.62
C THR A 49 -48.04 13.56 31.85
N THR A 50 -48.23 14.14 33.04
CA THR A 50 -47.66 13.63 34.29
C THR A 50 -48.54 14.02 35.47
N THR A 51 -48.60 13.15 36.48
CA THR A 51 -49.19 13.43 37.80
C THR A 51 -48.14 13.87 38.83
N ALA A 52 -46.85 13.80 38.48
CA ALA A 52 -45.73 14.20 39.32
C ALA A 52 -44.78 15.09 38.51
N ALA A 53 -44.89 16.42 38.66
CA ALA A 53 -44.08 17.36 37.90
C ALA A 53 -42.63 17.41 38.41
N CYS A 54 -41.67 17.36 37.48
CA CYS A 54 -40.25 17.47 37.78
C CYS A 54 -39.90 18.90 38.27
N TYR A 55 -38.87 19.02 39.11
CA TYR A 55 -38.42 20.26 39.76
C TYR A 55 -39.36 20.82 40.84
N THR A 56 -40.61 20.36 40.92
CA THR A 56 -41.57 20.73 41.97
C THR A 56 -41.87 19.56 42.90
N CYS A 57 -42.31 18.41 42.36
CA CYS A 57 -42.64 17.22 43.14
C CYS A 57 -41.41 16.39 43.53
N PHE A 58 -40.30 16.55 42.81
CA PHE A 58 -39.01 15.90 43.10
C PHE A 58 -37.83 16.64 42.44
N GLY A 59 -36.64 16.50 43.02
CA GLY A 59 -35.41 17.10 42.51
C GLY A 59 -34.80 16.32 41.34
N VAL A 60 -34.27 17.03 40.34
CA VAL A 60 -33.60 16.44 39.18
C VAL A 60 -32.09 16.50 39.36
N SER A 61 -31.42 15.36 39.19
CA SER A 61 -29.97 15.26 39.22
C SER A 61 -29.37 15.76 37.90
N PRO A 62 -28.37 16.67 37.90
CA PRO A 62 -27.66 17.08 36.68
C PRO A 62 -27.11 15.90 35.86
N GLU A 63 -26.71 14.81 36.53
CA GLU A 63 -26.19 13.59 35.90
C GLU A 63 -27.23 12.90 35.01
N TRP A 64 -28.53 13.06 35.29
CA TRP A 64 -29.60 12.56 34.43
C TRP A 64 -29.67 13.37 33.13
N VAL A 65 -29.55 14.69 33.22
CA VAL A 65 -29.45 15.60 32.07
C VAL A 65 -28.21 15.26 31.24
N THR A 66 -27.05 15.07 31.88
CA THR A 66 -25.81 14.66 31.22
C THR A 66 -25.99 13.34 30.47
N SER A 67 -26.64 12.33 31.06
CA SER A 67 -26.89 11.05 30.40
C SER A 67 -27.79 11.17 29.14
N LEU A 68 -28.81 12.02 29.19
CA LEU A 68 -29.66 12.31 28.02
C LEU A 68 -28.92 13.07 26.93
N TRP A 69 -28.07 14.02 27.32
CA TRP A 69 -27.26 14.76 26.38
C TRP A 69 -26.15 13.89 25.74
N GLN A 70 -25.52 13.02 26.53
CA GLN A 70 -24.56 11.99 26.08
C GLN A 70 -25.17 11.07 25.01
N SER A 71 -26.39 10.60 25.24
CA SER A 71 -27.14 9.73 24.31
C SER A 71 -27.84 10.47 23.17
N CYS A 72 -27.55 11.78 22.99
CA CYS A 72 -28.12 12.62 21.94
C CYS A 72 -29.66 12.68 21.95
N LYS A 73 -30.30 12.49 23.11
CA LYS A 73 -31.77 12.56 23.26
C LYS A 73 -32.27 13.98 23.44
N ILE A 74 -31.40 14.91 23.83
CA ILE A 74 -31.69 16.34 23.99
C ILE A 74 -30.62 17.16 23.29
N THR A 75 -31.00 18.36 22.82
CA THR A 75 -30.05 19.31 22.22
C THR A 75 -29.20 19.97 23.31
N LYS A 76 -28.15 20.68 22.87
CA LYS A 76 -27.31 21.49 23.76
C LYS A 76 -28.14 22.55 24.49
N GLU A 77 -28.99 23.27 23.77
CA GLU A 77 -29.80 24.39 24.28
C GLU A 77 -30.78 23.89 25.34
N THR A 78 -31.36 22.70 25.12
CA THR A 78 -32.19 22.02 26.10
C THR A 78 -31.38 21.62 27.34
N ALA A 79 -30.19 21.02 27.16
CA ALA A 79 -29.35 20.63 28.28
C ALA A 79 -28.94 21.83 29.15
N GLU A 80 -28.55 22.96 28.54
CA GLU A 80 -28.23 24.21 29.25
C GLU A 80 -29.39 24.70 30.12
N LYS A 81 -30.61 24.74 29.56
CA LYS A 81 -31.82 25.12 30.31
C LYS A 81 -32.10 24.17 31.47
N GLU A 82 -31.98 22.86 31.25
CA GLU A 82 -32.25 21.85 32.27
C GLU A 82 -31.20 21.85 33.39
N TYR A 83 -29.92 22.12 33.09
CA TYR A 83 -28.89 22.30 34.12
C TYR A 83 -29.17 23.49 35.04
N VAL A 84 -29.65 24.62 34.48
CA VAL A 84 -30.05 25.78 35.27
C VAL A 84 -31.20 25.43 36.22
N LYS A 85 -32.22 24.70 35.73
CA LYS A 85 -33.34 24.23 36.57
C LYS A 85 -32.92 23.27 37.68
N CYS A 86 -31.84 22.49 37.50
CA CYS A 86 -31.33 21.58 38.53
C CYS A 86 -30.71 22.31 39.73
N LYS A 87 -30.30 23.58 39.61
CA LYS A 87 -29.69 24.44 40.65
C LYS A 87 -28.36 23.93 41.27
N LYS A 88 -27.92 22.70 40.98
CA LYS A 88 -26.71 22.07 41.53
C LYS A 88 -25.50 22.18 40.59
N HIS A 89 -24.39 22.74 41.08
CA HIS A 89 -23.13 22.95 40.34
C HIS A 89 -23.30 23.53 38.93
N VAL A 90 -24.26 24.43 38.75
CA VAL A 90 -24.69 24.96 37.44
C VAL A 90 -23.50 25.49 36.63
N ARG A 91 -22.61 26.26 37.27
CA ARG A 91 -21.41 26.82 36.62
C ARG A 91 -20.54 25.75 35.96
N ALA A 92 -20.20 24.69 36.68
CA ALA A 92 -19.33 23.63 36.18
C ALA A 92 -19.95 22.89 34.97
N TYR A 93 -21.26 22.62 35.01
CA TYR A 93 -21.95 21.96 33.90
C TYR A 93 -22.08 22.87 32.66
N LEU A 94 -22.39 24.15 32.83
CA LEU A 94 -22.45 25.12 31.73
C LEU A 94 -21.07 25.37 31.11
N GLU A 95 -20.01 25.47 31.93
CA GLU A 95 -18.62 25.58 31.44
C GLU A 95 -18.22 24.34 30.64
N ASN A 96 -18.58 23.14 31.10
CA ASN A 96 -18.35 21.90 30.35
C ASN A 96 -19.09 21.89 28.99
N VAL A 97 -20.34 22.38 28.93
CA VAL A 97 -21.09 22.49 27.67
C VAL A 97 -20.45 23.50 26.71
N LYS A 98 -20.03 24.67 27.21
CA LYS A 98 -19.30 25.69 26.43
C LYS A 98 -18.00 25.13 25.87
N PHE A 99 -17.18 24.50 26.72
CA PHE A 99 -15.90 23.93 26.33
C PHE A 99 -16.07 22.78 25.31
N HIS A 100 -17.02 21.87 25.53
CA HIS A 100 -17.37 20.84 24.54
C HIS A 100 -17.76 21.46 23.18
N THR A 101 -18.54 22.55 23.18
CA THR A 101 -18.90 23.24 21.93
C THR A 101 -17.67 23.80 21.21
N GLN A 102 -16.71 24.36 21.96
CA GLN A 102 -15.44 24.84 21.41
C GLN A 102 -14.63 23.70 20.81
N CYS A 103 -14.52 22.55 21.50
CA CYS A 103 -13.83 21.36 20.99
C CYS A 103 -14.47 20.86 19.69
N VAL A 104 -15.79 20.70 19.64
CA VAL A 104 -16.49 20.25 18.42
C VAL A 104 -16.28 21.22 17.26
N ARG A 105 -16.29 22.54 17.52
CA ARG A 105 -15.98 23.55 16.49
C ARG A 105 -14.53 23.45 16.02
N ALA A 106 -13.58 23.26 16.93
CA ALA A 106 -12.17 23.10 16.60
C ALA A 106 -11.94 21.85 15.74
N ASP A 107 -12.55 20.71 16.09
CA ASP A 107 -12.50 19.48 15.30
C ASP A 107 -13.07 19.69 13.89
N ALA A 108 -14.23 20.37 13.77
CA ALA A 108 -14.83 20.67 12.46
C ALA A 108 -13.95 21.59 11.60
N VAL A 109 -13.29 22.59 12.22
CA VAL A 109 -12.33 23.46 11.53
C VAL A 109 -11.10 22.67 11.09
N ALA A 110 -10.56 21.81 11.95
CA ALA A 110 -9.42 20.96 11.63
C ALA A 110 -9.74 19.97 10.49
N GLU A 111 -10.94 19.38 10.47
CA GLU A 111 -11.39 18.52 9.36
C GLU A 111 -11.49 19.29 8.03
N ARG A 112 -11.99 20.54 8.08
CA ARG A 112 -12.05 21.43 6.91
C ARG A 112 -10.67 21.84 6.44
N GLN A 113 -9.75 22.17 7.35
CA GLN A 113 -8.35 22.46 7.02
C GLN A 113 -7.67 21.25 6.40
N ALA A 114 -7.87 20.05 6.96
CA ALA A 114 -7.33 18.81 6.40
C ALA A 114 -7.94 18.48 5.02
N ALA A 115 -9.21 18.82 4.78
CA ALA A 115 -9.82 18.71 3.45
C ALA A 115 -9.18 19.69 2.46
N ALA A 116 -9.05 20.96 2.85
CA ALA A 116 -8.37 21.96 2.03
C ALA A 116 -6.91 21.57 1.73
N LEU A 117 -6.18 21.07 2.73
CA LEU A 117 -4.82 20.56 2.54
C LEU A 117 -4.79 19.37 1.56
N ARG A 118 -5.73 18.42 1.64
CA ARG A 118 -5.84 17.33 0.66
C ARG A 118 -6.12 17.84 -0.75
N ASP A 119 -6.92 18.89 -0.90
CA ASP A 119 -7.23 19.49 -2.20
C ASP A 119 -6.03 20.29 -2.75
N LEU A 120 -5.23 20.88 -1.87
CA LEU A 120 -4.02 21.64 -2.21
C LEU A 120 -2.78 20.74 -2.39
N GLN A 121 -2.74 19.54 -1.79
CA GLN A 121 -1.60 18.64 -1.82
C GLN A 121 -1.14 18.25 -3.25
N PRO A 122 -2.03 17.99 -4.24
CA PRO A 122 -1.61 17.77 -5.63
C PRO A 122 -1.02 19.01 -6.30
N LEU A 123 -1.30 20.21 -5.77
CA LEU A 123 -0.76 21.48 -6.25
C LEU A 123 0.58 21.83 -5.61
N MET A 124 0.86 21.28 -4.42
CA MET A 124 2.15 21.40 -3.73
C MET A 124 3.16 20.49 -4.44
N ARG A 125 4.18 21.09 -5.05
CA ARG A 125 5.23 20.37 -5.79
C ARG A 125 6.46 20.20 -4.92
N ASP A 126 7.31 19.24 -5.27
CA ASP A 126 8.62 19.08 -4.63
C ASP A 126 9.40 20.41 -4.69
N PRO A 127 10.05 20.81 -3.57
CA PRO A 127 10.84 22.02 -3.54
C PRO A 127 11.93 21.96 -4.62
N ILE A 128 12.09 23.08 -5.33
CA ILE A 128 13.13 23.25 -6.35
C ILE A 128 14.49 22.97 -5.71
N ARG A 129 15.45 22.39 -6.44
CA ARG A 129 16.80 22.20 -5.89
C ARG A 129 17.61 23.47 -6.09
N VAL A 130 17.89 24.21 -5.02
CA VAL A 130 18.82 25.35 -5.04
C VAL A 130 20.21 24.83 -4.67
N GLN A 131 21.15 24.94 -5.60
CA GLN A 131 22.49 24.35 -5.48
C GLN A 131 23.23 24.80 -4.21
N GLN A 132 23.19 26.10 -3.87
CA GLN A 132 23.80 26.63 -2.64
C GLN A 132 23.19 26.04 -1.36
N VAL A 133 21.89 25.74 -1.35
CA VAL A 133 21.26 25.06 -0.20
C VAL A 133 21.79 23.62 -0.08
N GLU A 134 21.93 22.91 -1.21
CA GLU A 134 22.44 21.53 -1.23
C GLU A 134 23.93 21.42 -0.90
N SER A 135 24.76 22.40 -1.32
CA SER A 135 26.21 22.38 -1.12
C SER A 135 26.64 22.94 0.23
N ASP A 136 25.97 23.98 0.74
CA ASP A 136 26.51 24.77 1.85
C ASP A 136 25.69 24.58 3.14
N PHE A 137 24.35 24.49 3.02
CA PHE A 137 23.47 24.43 4.19
C PHE A 137 23.16 23.00 4.65
N LEU A 138 22.66 22.14 3.75
CA LEU A 138 22.22 20.78 4.08
C LEU A 138 23.33 19.84 4.60
N PRO A 139 24.60 19.94 4.17
CA PRO A 139 25.66 19.04 4.66
C PRO A 139 25.94 19.17 6.16
N GLN A 140 25.60 20.31 6.79
CA GLN A 140 25.76 20.53 8.24
C GLN A 140 24.91 19.57 9.11
N PHE A 141 23.89 18.93 8.53
CA PHE A 141 23.00 18.00 9.24
C PHE A 141 23.41 16.53 9.05
N ARG A 142 24.47 16.25 8.28
CA ARG A 142 24.99 14.89 8.06
C ARG A 142 26.08 14.47 9.04
N ARG A 143 26.60 15.41 9.83
CA ARG A 143 27.67 15.17 10.82
C ARG A 143 27.36 15.88 12.14
N PRO A 144 27.85 15.37 13.29
CA PRO A 144 27.78 16.08 14.57
C PRO A 144 28.55 17.41 14.49
N MET A 145 27.96 18.50 14.98
CA MET A 145 28.56 19.83 15.00
C MET A 145 28.01 20.61 16.21
N PHE A 146 28.87 21.25 16.99
CA PHE A 146 28.46 22.04 18.16
C PHE A 146 27.58 23.25 17.82
N ARG A 147 27.80 23.89 16.67
CA ARG A 147 27.01 25.04 16.18
C ARG A 147 26.78 24.88 14.69
N ARG A 148 25.59 25.26 14.21
CA ARG A 148 25.22 25.23 12.78
C ARG A 148 24.90 26.64 12.30
N LYS A 149 25.12 26.88 11.01
CA LYS A 149 24.66 28.12 10.35
C LYS A 149 23.18 28.02 10.03
N PHE A 150 22.45 29.13 10.18
CA PHE A 150 21.05 29.25 9.77
C PHE A 150 20.93 29.72 8.31
N LEU A 151 19.83 29.37 7.64
CA LEU A 151 19.58 29.74 6.25
C LEU A 151 18.72 31.01 6.18
N VAL A 152 19.11 31.97 5.36
CA VAL A 152 18.32 33.18 5.07
C VAL A 152 17.94 33.18 3.59
N LEU A 153 16.65 33.20 3.32
CA LEU A 153 16.09 33.35 1.99
C LEU A 153 15.58 34.79 1.84
N THR A 154 16.32 35.60 1.09
CA THR A 154 16.00 37.01 0.84
C THR A 154 15.51 37.24 -0.58
N GLY A 155 14.62 38.22 -0.77
CA GLY A 155 14.10 38.63 -2.07
C GLY A 155 12.69 39.24 -1.98
N PRO A 156 12.12 39.77 -3.07
CA PRO A 156 10.82 40.43 -3.06
C PRO A 156 9.65 39.50 -2.70
N THR A 157 8.47 40.09 -2.45
CA THR A 157 7.25 39.36 -2.09
C THR A 157 6.79 38.44 -3.24
N ARG A 158 5.98 37.43 -2.91
CA ARG A 158 5.36 36.48 -3.87
C ARG A 158 6.31 35.54 -4.63
N LEU A 159 7.55 35.36 -4.16
CA LEU A 159 8.50 34.40 -4.73
C LEU A 159 8.40 32.97 -4.17
N GLY A 160 7.45 32.70 -3.28
CA GLY A 160 7.27 31.37 -2.69
C GLY A 160 8.38 30.95 -1.71
N LYS A 161 9.11 31.92 -1.12
CA LYS A 161 10.21 31.69 -0.17
C LYS A 161 9.78 30.80 1.01
N THR A 162 8.63 31.11 1.62
CA THR A 162 8.06 30.38 2.77
C THR A 162 7.71 28.94 2.38
N ILE A 163 7.05 28.75 1.22
CA ILE A 163 6.70 27.41 0.70
C ILE A 163 7.96 26.59 0.43
N TYR A 164 8.99 27.20 -0.17
CA TYR A 164 10.27 26.55 -0.43
C TYR A 164 10.94 26.12 0.88
N GLY A 165 11.10 27.04 1.85
CA GLY A 165 11.73 26.75 3.13
C GLY A 165 11.01 25.62 3.87
N ARG A 166 9.67 25.66 3.89
CA ARG A 166 8.82 24.62 4.52
C ARG A 166 8.93 23.26 3.82
N GLY A 167 9.34 23.23 2.55
CA GLY A 167 9.54 21.99 1.79
C GLY A 167 10.87 21.31 2.08
N LEU A 168 11.92 22.03 2.50
CA LEU A 168 13.29 21.50 2.59
C LEU A 168 13.43 20.26 3.49
N PHE A 169 12.73 20.24 4.62
CA PHE A 169 12.74 19.13 5.58
C PHE A 169 11.40 18.38 5.65
N GLY A 170 10.47 18.70 4.73
CA GLY A 170 9.09 18.23 4.72
C GLY A 170 8.15 19.18 5.44
N HIS A 171 6.96 19.40 4.86
CA HIS A 171 5.99 20.36 5.36
C HIS A 171 5.50 20.04 6.78
N ASP A 172 5.27 18.77 7.10
CA ASP A 172 4.78 18.36 8.44
C ASP A 172 5.87 18.35 9.52
N ALA A 173 7.14 18.39 9.09
CA ALA A 173 8.33 18.38 9.94
C ALA A 173 9.00 19.76 10.04
N THR A 174 8.37 20.82 9.51
CA THR A 174 8.83 22.20 9.64
C THR A 174 7.79 23.00 10.42
N LEU A 175 8.17 23.60 11.54
CA LEU A 175 7.34 24.58 12.23
C LEU A 175 7.45 25.93 11.52
N GLU A 176 6.33 26.52 11.14
CA GLU A 176 6.26 27.85 10.52
C GLU A 176 5.76 28.87 11.55
N LEU A 177 6.48 29.98 11.71
CA LEU A 177 6.16 31.06 12.63
C LEU A 177 6.04 32.35 11.85
N ASN A 178 5.00 33.13 12.15
CA ASN A 178 4.92 34.51 11.69
C ASN A 178 5.70 35.41 12.64
N CYS A 179 6.77 36.01 12.14
CA CYS A 179 7.71 36.85 12.89
C CYS A 179 7.67 38.32 12.48
N SER A 180 6.68 38.73 11.67
CA SER A 180 6.50 40.10 11.22
C SER A 180 6.30 41.05 12.41
N GLY A 181 7.24 41.98 12.62
CA GLY A 181 7.21 42.95 13.72
C GLY A 181 7.40 42.36 15.13
N VAL A 182 7.80 41.10 15.24
CA VAL A 182 8.02 40.41 16.52
C VAL A 182 9.51 40.45 16.84
N LEU A 183 9.90 40.72 18.09
CA LEU A 183 11.29 40.58 18.54
C LEU A 183 11.57 39.22 19.19
N HIS A 184 10.56 38.65 19.86
CA HIS A 184 10.65 37.40 20.61
C HIS A 184 9.73 36.33 20.01
N PRO A 185 10.25 35.31 19.30
CA PRO A 185 9.42 34.29 18.67
C PRO A 185 8.79 33.34 19.71
N ASP A 186 7.53 32.93 19.49
CA ASP A 186 6.85 31.92 20.32
C ASP A 186 7.09 30.50 19.77
N LEU A 187 7.85 29.69 20.53
CA LEU A 187 8.18 28.30 20.22
C LEU A 187 7.42 27.30 21.11
N ARG A 188 6.31 27.67 21.75
CA ARG A 188 5.53 26.69 22.56
C ARG A 188 4.95 25.55 21.73
N GLU A 189 4.68 25.78 20.46
CA GLU A 189 4.22 24.74 19.52
C GLU A 189 5.37 23.91 18.92
N TYR A 190 6.62 24.31 19.13
CA TYR A 190 7.77 23.54 18.70
C TYR A 190 7.83 22.21 19.43
N ASP A 191 8.14 21.14 18.69
CA ASP A 191 8.36 19.80 19.19
C ASP A 191 9.65 19.25 18.57
N PRO A 192 10.71 19.04 19.36
CA PRO A 192 11.99 18.56 18.85
C PRO A 192 11.90 17.13 18.28
N LEU A 193 10.94 16.31 18.71
CA LEU A 193 10.77 14.94 18.22
C LEU A 193 10.09 14.90 16.85
N ARG A 194 9.25 15.90 16.55
CA ARG A 194 8.51 16.02 15.30
C ARG A 194 9.22 16.92 14.28
N HIS A 195 9.68 18.09 14.72
CA HIS A 195 10.18 19.14 13.85
C HIS A 195 11.68 19.00 13.61
N LYS A 196 12.05 18.99 12.34
CA LYS A 196 13.44 18.99 11.85
C LYS A 196 13.90 20.40 11.47
N ALA A 197 12.96 21.32 11.28
CA ALA A 197 13.23 22.70 10.93
C ALA A 197 12.24 23.67 11.60
N ILE A 198 12.69 24.90 11.81
CA ILE A 198 11.86 26.04 12.23
C ILE A 198 12.04 27.13 11.17
N LEU A 199 10.93 27.61 10.63
CA LEU A 199 10.86 28.68 9.65
C LEU A 199 10.29 29.93 10.30
N PHE A 200 11.14 30.95 10.42
CA PHE A 200 10.80 32.28 10.91
C PHE A 200 10.43 33.18 9.73
N ASP A 201 9.14 33.36 9.48
CA ASP A 201 8.62 34.11 8.34
C ASP A 201 8.60 35.61 8.65
N GLU A 202 9.21 36.40 7.78
CA GLU A 202 9.41 37.85 7.96
C GLU A 202 10.26 38.24 9.20
N ALA A 203 11.17 37.36 9.63
CA ALA A 203 12.10 37.71 10.72
C ALA A 203 13.16 38.75 10.30
N CYS A 204 13.53 39.60 11.25
CA CYS A 204 14.50 40.68 11.09
C CYS A 204 15.87 40.36 11.74
N CYS A 205 16.91 41.13 11.38
CA CYS A 205 18.25 40.96 11.96
C CYS A 205 18.24 41.12 13.48
N GLN A 206 17.47 42.08 14.01
CA GLN A 206 17.40 42.38 15.44
C GLN A 206 16.80 41.22 16.26
N MET A 207 15.79 40.50 15.74
CA MET A 207 15.28 39.28 16.37
C MET A 207 16.38 38.23 16.50
N VAL A 208 17.16 38.03 15.45
CA VAL A 208 18.24 37.03 15.45
C VAL A 208 19.34 37.40 16.43
N LEU A 209 19.69 38.68 16.49
CA LEU A 209 20.68 39.22 17.43
C LEU A 209 20.20 39.16 18.89
N ALA A 210 18.91 39.36 19.16
CA ALA A 210 18.35 39.16 20.49
C ALA A 210 18.42 37.70 20.96
N HIS A 211 18.47 36.75 20.01
CA HIS A 211 18.42 35.31 20.27
C HIS A 211 19.61 34.55 19.65
N ARG A 212 20.83 35.08 19.79
CA ARG A 212 22.07 34.52 19.22
C ARG A 212 22.24 33.02 19.50
N LYS A 213 22.06 32.62 20.76
CA LYS A 213 22.18 31.22 21.21
C LYS A 213 21.15 30.31 20.52
N LEU A 214 19.90 30.77 20.35
CA LEU A 214 18.85 30.00 19.67
C LEU A 214 19.25 29.68 18.22
N PHE A 215 19.65 30.70 17.44
CA PHE A 215 19.92 30.54 16.01
C PHE A 215 21.20 29.75 15.69
N GLN A 216 22.08 29.56 16.66
CA GLN A 216 23.27 28.70 16.54
C GLN A 216 22.99 27.22 16.84
N GLY A 217 21.88 26.92 17.50
CA GLY A 217 21.40 25.55 17.77
C GLY A 217 22.32 24.72 18.69
N PRO A 218 22.53 25.15 19.95
CA PRO A 218 23.38 24.44 20.92
C PRO A 218 22.80 23.08 21.32
N VAL A 219 23.60 22.28 22.01
CA VAL A 219 23.17 20.99 22.61
C VAL A 219 22.50 21.19 23.98
N GLU A 220 22.68 22.36 24.58
CA GLU A 220 21.97 22.81 25.76
C GLU A 220 20.56 23.31 25.42
N GLU A 221 19.66 23.27 26.39
CA GLU A 221 18.35 23.90 26.21
C GLU A 221 18.47 25.42 26.18
N VAL A 222 17.63 26.05 25.37
CA VAL A 222 17.56 27.50 25.24
C VAL A 222 16.28 27.98 25.89
N THR A 223 16.41 28.78 26.94
CA THR A 223 15.27 29.43 27.59
C THR A 223 14.81 30.65 26.76
N LEU A 224 13.50 30.84 26.67
CA LEU A 224 12.83 31.91 25.93
C LEU A 224 11.74 32.56 26.79
N ALA A 225 11.21 33.69 26.31
CA ALA A 225 10.17 34.50 26.96
C ALA A 225 10.55 35.00 28.37
N HIS A 226 11.77 35.54 28.48
CA HIS A 226 12.27 36.16 29.70
C HIS A 226 11.45 37.39 30.09
N SER A 227 11.25 37.56 31.40
CA SER A 227 10.65 38.75 32.01
C SER A 227 11.25 38.97 33.40
N SER A 228 10.96 40.09 34.06
CA SER A 228 11.45 40.35 35.41
C SER A 228 11.11 39.24 36.42
N THR A 229 10.02 38.49 36.20
CA THR A 229 9.61 37.38 37.07
C THR A 229 9.89 35.99 36.48
N ASN A 230 10.16 35.91 35.17
CA ASN A 230 10.34 34.67 34.39
C ASN A 230 9.20 33.63 34.52
N MET A 231 8.00 34.02 34.98
CA MET A 231 6.88 33.08 35.19
C MET A 231 6.38 32.40 33.91
N TYR A 232 6.49 33.10 32.77
CA TYR A 232 6.07 32.58 31.47
C TYR A 232 7.24 32.09 30.61
N SER A 233 8.44 32.01 31.20
CA SER A 233 9.62 31.49 30.53
C SER A 233 9.47 29.99 30.26
N TYR A 234 10.08 29.52 29.18
CA TYR A 234 10.08 28.10 28.82
C TYR A 234 11.36 27.76 28.08
N SER A 235 11.81 26.52 28.22
CA SER A 235 13.05 26.01 27.60
C SER A 235 12.74 25.17 26.37
N VAL A 236 13.59 25.29 25.35
CA VAL A 236 13.50 24.52 24.11
C VAL A 236 14.84 23.88 23.76
N PHE A 237 14.82 22.59 23.45
CA PHE A 237 15.97 21.86 22.94
C PHE A 237 15.99 21.89 21.41
N VAL A 238 16.94 22.61 20.79
CA VAL A 238 16.96 22.86 19.33
C VAL A 238 18.15 22.23 18.60
N TYR A 239 18.92 21.36 19.25
CA TYR A 239 20.05 20.71 18.61
C TYR A 239 19.63 19.82 17.43
N GLY A 240 20.30 20.00 16.30
CA GLY A 240 20.01 19.24 15.07
C GLY A 240 18.86 19.82 14.25
N VAL A 241 18.25 20.92 14.69
CA VAL A 241 17.12 21.55 14.01
C VAL A 241 17.59 22.68 13.10
N ALA A 242 17.06 22.70 11.88
CA ALA A 242 17.40 23.68 10.88
C ALA A 242 16.65 24.99 11.12
N MET A 243 17.39 26.08 11.32
CA MET A 243 16.84 27.43 11.44
C MET A 243 16.76 28.07 10.06
N LEU A 244 15.55 28.41 9.62
CA LEU A 244 15.25 28.99 8.32
C LEU A 244 14.60 30.36 8.51
N ILE A 245 15.10 31.36 7.80
CA ILE A 245 14.57 32.73 7.82
C ILE A 245 14.13 33.09 6.43
N THR A 246 12.91 33.61 6.30
CA THR A 246 12.42 34.24 5.07
C THR A 246 12.23 35.73 5.35
N SER A 247 12.89 36.59 4.59
CA SER A 247 12.81 38.04 4.81
C SER A 247 12.81 38.79 3.48
N ASN A 248 12.21 39.98 3.47
CA ASN A 248 12.20 40.87 2.31
C ASN A 248 13.29 41.96 2.42
N SER A 249 13.74 42.27 3.64
CA SER A 249 14.58 43.42 4.00
C SER A 249 15.91 43.04 4.66
N TRP A 250 16.21 41.74 4.76
CA TRP A 250 17.41 41.26 5.47
C TRP A 250 18.72 41.98 5.08
N ARG A 251 18.92 42.28 3.79
CA ARG A 251 20.17 42.93 3.35
C ARG A 251 20.28 44.39 3.79
N THR A 252 19.18 45.14 3.72
CA THR A 252 19.16 46.54 4.17
C THR A 252 19.32 46.59 5.67
N GLU A 253 18.60 45.75 6.42
CA GLU A 253 18.74 45.66 7.88
C GLU A 253 20.14 45.25 8.32
N LEU A 254 20.79 44.35 7.59
CA LEU A 254 22.17 43.95 7.87
C LEU A 254 23.15 45.12 7.71
N GLN A 255 22.91 46.07 6.79
CA GLN A 255 23.77 47.24 6.62
C GLN A 255 23.63 48.24 7.78
N ASP A 256 22.46 48.29 8.40
CA ASP A 256 22.15 49.20 9.52
C ASP A 256 22.67 48.67 10.88
N CYS A 257 23.10 47.41 10.94
CA CYS A 257 23.67 46.80 12.15
C CYS A 257 25.11 47.28 12.43
N SER A 258 25.54 47.21 13.68
CA SER A 258 26.93 47.51 14.09
C SER A 258 27.94 46.61 13.35
N PRO A 259 29.21 47.03 13.15
CA PRO A 259 30.21 46.20 12.48
C PRO A 259 30.40 44.81 13.10
N GLU A 260 30.35 44.71 14.44
CA GLU A 260 30.44 43.43 15.16
C GLU A 260 29.22 42.53 14.90
N ASP A 261 28.01 43.11 14.90
CA ASP A 261 26.77 42.37 14.61
C ASP A 261 26.74 41.87 13.17
N GLN A 262 27.24 42.69 12.23
CA GLN A 262 27.39 42.29 10.83
C GLN A 262 28.34 41.10 10.68
N GLU A 263 29.48 41.13 11.36
CA GLU A 263 30.43 40.02 11.37
C GLU A 263 29.80 38.76 11.94
N TRP A 264 29.10 38.88 13.08
CA TRP A 264 28.42 37.75 13.71
C TRP A 264 27.34 37.15 12.79
N LEU A 265 26.48 37.98 12.18
CA LEU A 265 25.41 37.53 11.29
C LEU A 265 25.97 36.87 10.03
N ARG A 266 27.01 37.43 9.40
CA ARG A 266 27.67 36.81 8.23
C ARG A 266 28.38 35.51 8.60
N GLY A 267 29.00 35.45 9.78
CA GLY A 267 29.66 34.25 10.29
C GLY A 267 28.70 33.09 10.54
N ASN A 268 27.47 33.38 10.98
CA ASN A 268 26.49 32.38 11.42
C ASN A 268 25.31 32.15 10.45
N SER A 269 25.23 32.89 9.33
CA SER A 269 24.18 32.70 8.31
C SER A 269 24.72 32.19 6.97
N ILE A 270 23.82 31.60 6.18
CA ILE A 270 23.98 31.38 4.74
C ILE A 270 22.84 32.14 4.08
N CYS A 271 23.16 33.26 3.41
CA CYS A 271 22.16 34.14 2.80
C CYS A 271 22.07 33.91 1.28
N ILE A 272 20.87 33.58 0.80
CA ILE A 272 20.58 33.27 -0.61
C ILE A 272 19.58 34.28 -1.17
N ASP A 273 19.93 34.83 -2.33
CA ASP A 273 19.08 35.74 -3.10
C ASP A 273 18.16 34.97 -4.04
N CYS A 274 16.86 35.13 -3.87
CA CYS A 274 15.87 34.51 -4.74
C CYS A 274 15.66 35.37 -5.99
N ASP A 275 16.47 35.18 -7.04
CA ASP A 275 16.31 35.94 -8.30
C ASP A 275 15.00 35.57 -9.04
N VAL A 276 14.18 36.60 -9.22
CA VAL A 276 12.80 36.64 -9.72
C VAL A 276 12.65 36.05 -11.12
N ARG A 277 13.69 36.02 -11.97
CA ARG A 277 13.53 35.68 -13.39
C ARG A 277 13.54 34.19 -13.72
N SER A 278 14.27 33.38 -12.96
CA SER A 278 14.39 31.93 -13.18
C SER A 278 13.15 31.17 -12.69
N LEU A 279 12.71 31.44 -11.45
CA LEU A 279 11.54 30.81 -10.84
C LEU A 279 10.23 31.21 -11.53
N THR A 280 10.04 32.49 -11.86
CA THR A 280 8.79 32.99 -12.45
C THR A 280 8.57 32.43 -13.87
N LYS A 281 9.62 32.24 -14.68
CA LYS A 281 9.53 31.61 -16.01
C LYS A 281 9.09 30.14 -15.91
N GLN A 282 9.62 29.40 -14.93
CA GLN A 282 9.30 28.00 -14.74
C GLN A 282 7.91 27.79 -14.11
N ILE A 283 7.53 28.62 -13.12
CA ILE A 283 6.19 28.62 -12.51
C ILE A 283 5.12 28.98 -13.54
N ASN A 284 5.34 29.98 -14.40
CA ASN A 284 4.39 30.39 -15.43
C ASN A 284 4.25 29.38 -16.59
N ALA A 285 5.34 28.72 -17.00
CA ALA A 285 5.27 27.63 -17.98
C ALA A 285 4.47 26.42 -17.44
N LEU A 286 4.58 26.15 -16.14
CA LEU A 286 3.88 25.05 -15.48
C LEU A 286 2.41 25.40 -15.12
N ALA A 287 2.10 26.64 -14.76
CA ALA A 287 0.73 27.11 -14.50
C ALA A 287 -0.14 27.09 -15.77
N ARG A 288 0.46 27.41 -16.92
CA ARG A 288 -0.18 27.27 -18.25
C ARG A 288 -0.48 25.80 -18.59
N SER A 289 0.37 24.86 -18.18
CA SER A 289 0.13 23.42 -18.37
C SER A 289 -0.96 22.89 -17.43
N SER A 290 -1.04 23.38 -16.19
CA SER A 290 -2.05 22.95 -15.20
C SER A 290 -3.47 23.43 -15.51
N ARG A 291 -3.65 24.68 -15.97
CA ARG A 291 -4.99 25.18 -16.42
C ARG A 291 -5.52 24.40 -17.61
N LYS A 292 -4.61 23.94 -18.48
CA LYS A 292 -4.93 23.10 -19.65
C LYS A 292 -5.28 21.66 -19.25
N ALA A 293 -4.74 21.16 -18.14
CA ALA A 293 -5.10 19.85 -17.56
C ALA A 293 -6.46 19.88 -16.85
N LYS A 294 -6.73 20.92 -16.05
CA LYS A 294 -7.99 21.06 -15.29
C LYS A 294 -9.22 21.25 -16.19
N ARG A 295 -9.07 21.97 -17.32
CA ARG A 295 -10.13 22.10 -18.33
C ARG A 295 -10.41 20.80 -19.08
N ARG A 296 -9.40 19.94 -19.25
CA ARG A 296 -9.56 18.60 -19.86
C ARG A 296 -10.30 17.63 -18.93
N GLU A 297 -10.26 17.84 -17.62
CA GLU A 297 -10.92 16.98 -16.63
C GLU A 297 -12.45 17.18 -16.62
N LEU A 298 -12.92 18.41 -16.86
CA LEU A 298 -14.34 18.76 -16.99
C LEU A 298 -14.97 18.27 -18.32
N ASP A 299 -14.19 18.25 -19.40
CA ASP A 299 -14.64 17.83 -20.75
C ASP A 299 -14.41 16.32 -21.02
N GLY A 300 -14.42 15.49 -19.97
CA GLY A 300 -14.26 14.03 -20.11
C GLY A 300 -12.93 13.57 -20.69
N GLY A 301 -11.87 14.35 -20.48
CA GLY A 301 -10.53 14.10 -20.99
C GLY A 301 -10.30 14.52 -22.45
N LEU A 302 -11.31 15.13 -23.11
CA LEU A 302 -11.25 15.53 -24.52
C LEU A 302 -10.98 17.04 -24.66
N SER A 303 -10.32 17.43 -25.75
CA SER A 303 -10.22 18.84 -26.13
C SER A 303 -11.49 19.32 -26.83
N PRO A 304 -11.79 20.63 -26.87
CA PRO A 304 -12.99 21.15 -27.56
C PRO A 304 -13.11 20.67 -29.03
N ALA A 305 -11.98 20.55 -29.73
CA ALA A 305 -11.97 20.02 -31.10
C ALA A 305 -12.31 18.52 -31.17
N GLN A 306 -11.94 17.75 -30.15
CA GLN A 306 -12.27 16.32 -30.05
C GLN A 306 -13.74 16.12 -29.64
N CYS A 307 -14.33 17.02 -28.83
CA CYS A 307 -15.76 16.99 -28.51
C CYS A 307 -16.62 17.16 -29.78
N VAL A 308 -16.24 18.06 -30.68
CA VAL A 308 -16.91 18.22 -31.98
C VAL A 308 -16.72 16.97 -32.87
N SER A 309 -15.54 16.35 -32.84
CA SER A 309 -15.34 15.07 -33.56
C SER A 309 -16.13 13.91 -32.95
N LEU A 310 -16.32 13.89 -31.63
CA LEU A 310 -17.14 12.90 -30.92
C LEU A 310 -18.61 13.04 -31.31
N LEU A 311 -19.14 14.26 -31.33
CA LEU A 311 -20.50 14.54 -31.82
C LEU A 311 -20.68 14.10 -33.27
N ALA A 312 -19.72 14.40 -34.14
CA ALA A 312 -19.76 13.96 -35.53
C ALA A 312 -19.73 12.41 -35.65
N VAL A 313 -18.96 11.70 -34.82
CA VAL A 313 -18.98 10.23 -34.80
C VAL A 313 -20.34 9.70 -34.35
N TYR A 314 -20.93 10.30 -33.31
CA TYR A 314 -22.21 9.88 -32.77
C TYR A 314 -23.35 10.09 -33.79
N ILE A 315 -23.42 11.25 -34.42
CA ILE A 315 -24.46 11.59 -35.42
C ILE A 315 -24.30 10.74 -36.69
N LEU A 316 -23.11 10.74 -37.31
CA LEU A 316 -22.89 10.07 -38.60
C LEU A 316 -22.95 8.53 -38.53
N SER A 317 -22.91 7.96 -37.32
CA SER A 317 -23.09 6.52 -37.11
C SER A 317 -24.53 6.11 -36.79
N GLY A 318 -25.49 7.04 -36.87
CA GLY A 318 -26.88 6.78 -36.51
C GLY A 318 -27.07 6.63 -35.01
N PHE A 319 -26.42 7.47 -34.21
CA PHE A 319 -26.49 7.49 -32.73
C PHE A 319 -25.94 6.21 -32.07
N ASN A 320 -24.89 5.62 -32.65
CA ASN A 320 -24.25 4.43 -32.08
C ASN A 320 -23.39 4.80 -30.85
N VAL A 321 -23.98 4.63 -29.66
CA VAL A 321 -23.33 4.92 -28.37
C VAL A 321 -22.05 4.11 -28.17
N ALA A 322 -22.03 2.83 -28.55
CA ALA A 322 -20.86 1.97 -28.38
C ALA A 322 -19.66 2.50 -29.20
N LEU A 323 -19.91 3.01 -30.40
CA LEU A 323 -18.88 3.62 -31.24
C LEU A 323 -18.37 4.95 -30.67
N ALA A 324 -19.26 5.76 -30.08
CA ALA A 324 -18.89 7.03 -29.43
C ALA A 324 -18.05 6.79 -28.16
N ILE A 325 -18.38 5.77 -27.37
CA ILE A 325 -17.59 5.33 -26.21
C ILE A 325 -16.19 4.90 -26.66
N GLU A 326 -16.10 4.10 -27.73
CA GLU A 326 -14.81 3.63 -28.25
C GLU A 326 -13.97 4.79 -28.81
N PHE A 327 -14.59 5.78 -29.45
CA PHE A 327 -13.91 7.01 -29.86
C PHE A 327 -13.32 7.75 -28.66
N CYS A 328 -14.08 7.88 -27.57
CA CYS A 328 -13.59 8.49 -26.34
C CYS A 328 -12.39 7.72 -25.77
N ARG A 329 -12.48 6.39 -25.67
CA ARG A 329 -11.39 5.53 -25.16
C ARG A 329 -10.09 5.71 -25.94
N GLN A 330 -10.15 5.77 -27.27
CA GLN A 330 -8.97 5.93 -28.11
C GLN A 330 -8.37 7.34 -28.11
N LYS A 331 -9.12 8.35 -27.64
CA LYS A 331 -8.72 9.76 -27.64
C LYS A 331 -8.39 10.32 -26.26
N ARG A 332 -8.78 9.62 -25.19
CA ARG A 332 -8.48 9.97 -23.79
C ARG A 332 -7.03 9.58 -23.44
N HIS A 333 -6.35 10.44 -22.67
CA HIS A 333 -4.99 10.19 -22.20
C HIS A 333 -4.92 9.79 -20.71
N ALA A 334 -5.96 10.06 -19.91
CA ALA A 334 -6.17 9.56 -18.54
C ALA A 334 -7.57 10.01 -18.09
N CYS A 335 -8.49 9.08 -17.82
CA CYS A 335 -9.84 9.38 -17.33
C CYS A 335 -10.41 8.15 -16.64
N THR A 336 -11.11 8.33 -15.52
CA THR A 336 -11.68 7.28 -14.67
C THR A 336 -13.16 7.01 -14.94
N TRP A 337 -13.72 7.60 -15.99
CA TRP A 337 -15.15 7.48 -16.32
C TRP A 337 -15.52 6.08 -16.78
N THR A 338 -16.66 5.60 -16.29
CA THR A 338 -17.30 4.36 -16.74
C THR A 338 -17.93 4.53 -18.12
N ASP A 339 -18.40 3.43 -18.70
CA ASP A 339 -19.15 3.47 -19.97
C ASP A 339 -20.46 4.25 -19.81
N GLU A 340 -21.10 4.14 -18.65
CA GLU A 340 -22.31 4.88 -18.27
C GLU A 340 -22.04 6.39 -18.17
N ASP A 341 -20.95 6.80 -17.52
CA ASP A 341 -20.54 8.21 -17.44
C ASP A 341 -20.24 8.79 -18.83
N THR A 342 -19.62 7.98 -19.70
CA THR A 342 -19.27 8.39 -21.06
C THR A 342 -20.51 8.52 -21.95
N GLN A 343 -21.46 7.60 -21.80
CA GLN A 343 -22.76 7.68 -22.47
C GLN A 343 -23.51 8.94 -22.05
N ALA A 344 -23.67 9.17 -20.73
CA ALA A 344 -24.34 10.37 -20.21
C ALA A 344 -23.67 11.66 -20.70
N PHE A 345 -22.34 11.69 -20.81
CA PHE A 345 -21.63 12.84 -21.38
C PHE A 345 -21.90 13.05 -22.86
N VAL A 346 -21.90 12.00 -23.69
CA VAL A 346 -22.18 12.10 -25.13
C VAL A 346 -23.60 12.60 -25.37
N GLU A 347 -24.57 12.06 -24.63
CA GLU A 347 -25.98 12.46 -24.71
C GLU A 347 -26.17 13.92 -24.28
N ASN A 348 -25.59 14.32 -23.15
CA ASN A 348 -25.64 15.72 -22.70
C ASN A 348 -24.94 16.67 -23.68
N LEU A 349 -23.80 16.27 -24.25
CA LEU A 349 -23.06 17.06 -25.22
C LEU A 349 -23.90 17.29 -26.50
N TYR A 350 -24.65 16.28 -26.94
CA TYR A 350 -25.58 16.36 -28.07
C TYR A 350 -26.78 17.27 -27.75
N LEU A 351 -27.41 17.09 -26.60
CA LEU A 351 -28.58 17.86 -26.16
C LEU A 351 -28.28 19.36 -25.93
N GLN A 352 -27.02 19.70 -25.66
CA GLN A 352 -26.56 21.08 -25.45
C GLN A 352 -26.22 21.83 -26.74
N GLN A 353 -26.16 21.16 -27.90
CA GLN A 353 -25.88 21.84 -29.17
C GLN A 353 -27.14 22.48 -29.76
N SER A 354 -26.96 23.60 -30.47
CA SER A 354 -28.04 24.18 -31.26
C SER A 354 -28.37 23.31 -32.48
N VAL A 355 -29.62 23.38 -32.96
CA VAL A 355 -30.04 22.67 -34.18
C VAL A 355 -29.17 23.08 -35.38
N GLU A 356 -28.76 24.36 -35.44
CA GLU A 356 -27.87 24.87 -36.48
C GLU A 356 -26.48 24.21 -36.44
N ASP A 357 -25.91 24.04 -35.25
CA ASP A 357 -24.60 23.37 -35.08
C ASP A 357 -24.67 21.88 -35.43
N LEU A 358 -25.79 21.21 -35.12
CA LEU A 358 -26.02 19.81 -35.49
C LEU A 358 -26.12 19.64 -37.01
N VAL A 359 -26.87 20.52 -37.68
CA VAL A 359 -26.98 20.54 -39.15
C VAL A 359 -25.62 20.83 -39.79
N ARG A 360 -24.82 21.76 -39.24
CA ARG A 360 -23.45 22.03 -39.71
C ARG A 360 -22.53 20.81 -39.57
N ILE A 361 -22.62 20.06 -38.46
CA ILE A 361 -21.82 18.83 -38.28
C ILE A 361 -22.18 17.76 -39.33
N GLU A 362 -23.44 17.67 -39.72
CA GLU A 362 -23.93 16.70 -40.69
C GLU A 362 -23.61 17.10 -42.15
N THR A 363 -23.81 18.37 -42.48
CA THR A 363 -23.77 18.90 -43.86
C THR A 363 -22.44 19.55 -44.26
N GLU A 364 -21.74 20.21 -43.34
CA GLU A 364 -20.53 20.98 -43.68
C GLU A 364 -19.29 20.09 -43.76
N GLN A 365 -18.57 20.16 -44.88
CA GLN A 365 -17.33 19.39 -45.09
C GLN A 365 -16.16 19.92 -44.25
N SER A 366 -16.16 19.65 -42.95
CA SER A 366 -15.07 20.02 -42.05
C SER A 366 -14.00 18.93 -41.92
N LYS A 367 -12.75 19.32 -41.61
CA LYS A 367 -11.66 18.38 -41.26
C LYS A 367 -12.04 17.42 -40.12
N ARG A 368 -12.96 17.85 -39.24
CA ARG A 368 -13.44 17.07 -38.09
C ARG A 368 -14.46 16.01 -38.53
N ARG A 369 -15.37 16.34 -39.44
CA ARG A 369 -16.31 15.41 -40.10
C ARG A 369 -15.55 14.30 -40.83
N LEU A 370 -14.54 14.65 -41.63
CA LEU A 370 -13.70 13.66 -42.32
C LEU A 370 -12.92 12.75 -41.35
N MET A 371 -12.53 13.24 -40.17
CA MET A 371 -11.90 12.41 -39.14
C MET A 371 -12.90 11.41 -38.54
N ALA A 372 -14.13 11.84 -38.29
CA ALA A 372 -15.22 10.99 -37.80
C ALA A 372 -15.54 9.87 -38.81
N VAL A 373 -15.72 10.21 -40.09
CA VAL A 373 -15.96 9.22 -41.16
C VAL A 373 -14.84 8.17 -41.24
N ARG A 374 -13.57 8.60 -41.19
CA ARG A 374 -12.42 7.68 -41.17
C ARG A 374 -12.37 6.80 -39.93
N PHE A 375 -12.94 7.26 -38.81
CA PHE A 375 -13.04 6.47 -37.59
C PHE A 375 -14.15 5.42 -37.72
N ILE A 376 -15.34 5.82 -38.15
CA ILE A 376 -16.50 4.94 -38.38
C ILE A 376 -16.14 3.83 -39.38
N ALA A 377 -15.61 4.18 -40.56
CA ALA A 377 -15.20 3.19 -41.55
C ALA A 377 -14.11 2.23 -41.03
N SER A 378 -13.26 2.70 -40.12
CA SER A 378 -12.25 1.86 -39.49
C SER A 378 -12.83 0.90 -38.46
N TRP A 379 -13.90 1.27 -37.76
CA TRP A 379 -14.61 0.41 -36.82
C TRP A 379 -15.37 -0.70 -37.55
N GLU A 380 -16.07 -0.38 -38.62
CA GLU A 380 -16.77 -1.40 -39.42
C GLU A 380 -15.80 -2.44 -39.99
N CYS A 381 -14.61 -2.00 -40.42
CA CYS A 381 -13.56 -2.91 -40.85
C CYS A 381 -12.97 -3.77 -39.73
N HIS A 382 -12.94 -3.25 -38.51
CA HIS A 382 -12.51 -4.01 -37.35
C HIS A 382 -13.52 -5.14 -37.05
N ASN A 383 -14.82 -4.82 -37.05
CA ASN A 383 -15.89 -5.79 -36.84
C ASN A 383 -15.91 -6.86 -37.94
N PHE A 384 -15.78 -6.46 -39.21
CA PHE A 384 -15.61 -7.39 -40.34
C PHE A 384 -14.44 -8.35 -40.13
N ALA A 385 -13.27 -7.84 -39.72
CA ALA A 385 -12.08 -8.67 -39.53
C ALA A 385 -12.23 -9.64 -38.34
N ILE A 386 -12.88 -9.21 -37.25
CA ILE A 386 -13.20 -10.10 -36.12
C ILE A 386 -14.14 -11.22 -36.58
N HIS A 387 -15.20 -10.87 -37.31
CA HIS A 387 -16.18 -11.84 -37.78
C HIS A 387 -15.57 -12.89 -38.72
N ALA A 388 -14.74 -12.46 -39.68
CA ALA A 388 -14.02 -13.38 -40.56
C ALA A 388 -13.08 -14.34 -39.78
N ASN A 389 -12.35 -13.80 -38.79
CA ASN A 389 -11.47 -14.62 -37.94
C ASN A 389 -12.25 -15.65 -37.11
N GLN A 390 -13.45 -15.30 -36.63
CA GLN A 390 -14.32 -16.23 -35.91
C GLN A 390 -14.77 -17.41 -36.79
N GLN A 391 -14.89 -17.19 -38.10
CA GLN A 391 -15.19 -18.21 -39.11
C GLN A 391 -13.94 -18.97 -39.62
N GLY A 392 -12.77 -18.77 -39.00
CA GLY A 392 -11.54 -19.46 -39.36
C GLY A 392 -10.81 -18.89 -40.58
N ALA A 393 -11.26 -17.76 -41.13
CA ALA A 393 -10.64 -17.11 -42.27
C ALA A 393 -9.94 -15.81 -41.86
N ALA A 394 -8.62 -15.73 -42.05
CA ALA A 394 -7.89 -14.47 -41.85
C ALA A 394 -8.01 -13.59 -43.12
N PRO A 395 -8.76 -12.46 -43.09
CA PRO A 395 -8.96 -11.64 -44.28
C PRO A 395 -7.64 -10.98 -44.70
N SER A 396 -7.36 -11.00 -46.00
CA SER A 396 -6.14 -10.39 -46.53
C SER A 396 -6.11 -8.89 -46.27
N THR A 397 -4.92 -8.29 -46.18
CA THR A 397 -4.77 -6.83 -46.02
C THR A 397 -5.44 -6.04 -47.15
N ALA A 398 -5.55 -6.62 -48.35
CA ALA A 398 -6.25 -6.02 -49.47
C ALA A 398 -7.77 -6.03 -49.28
N LEU A 399 -8.32 -7.13 -48.75
CA LEU A 399 -9.75 -7.27 -48.48
C LEU A 399 -10.21 -6.30 -47.38
N VAL A 400 -9.44 -6.20 -46.29
CA VAL A 400 -9.70 -5.24 -45.19
C VAL A 400 -9.64 -3.79 -45.69
N ALA A 401 -8.70 -3.49 -46.60
CA ALA A 401 -8.61 -2.15 -47.21
C ALA A 401 -9.77 -1.85 -48.16
N ARG A 402 -10.23 -2.84 -48.95
CA ARG A 402 -11.42 -2.69 -49.81
C ARG A 402 -12.66 -2.40 -48.98
N ASN A 403 -12.86 -3.13 -47.89
CA ASN A 403 -13.97 -2.89 -46.98
C ASN A 403 -13.93 -1.47 -46.36
N TYR A 404 -12.72 -0.98 -46.05
CA TYR A 404 -12.55 0.38 -45.52
C TYR A 404 -12.92 1.45 -46.53
N VAL A 405 -12.52 1.27 -47.80
CA VAL A 405 -12.87 2.21 -48.88
C VAL A 405 -14.39 2.26 -49.06
N LEU A 406 -15.07 1.11 -49.06
CA LEU A 406 -16.53 1.04 -49.20
C LEU A 406 -17.25 1.82 -48.09
N HIS A 407 -16.95 1.52 -46.83
CA HIS A 407 -17.60 2.20 -45.70
C HIS A 407 -17.25 3.68 -45.59
N ALA A 408 -16.02 4.09 -45.95
CA ALA A 408 -15.66 5.51 -45.96
C ALA A 408 -16.36 6.26 -47.09
N ALA A 409 -16.44 5.68 -48.29
CA ALA A 409 -17.08 6.30 -49.46
C ALA A 409 -18.60 6.49 -49.29
N GLN A 410 -19.26 5.58 -48.55
CA GLN A 410 -20.70 5.69 -48.23
C GLN A 410 -21.04 6.93 -47.39
N LEU A 411 -20.11 7.41 -46.55
CA LEU A 411 -20.34 8.53 -45.64
C LEU A 411 -19.73 9.85 -46.14
N ALA A 412 -18.56 9.79 -46.79
CA ALA A 412 -17.92 10.90 -47.48
C ALA A 412 -16.80 10.39 -48.39
N ALA A 413 -16.95 10.53 -49.72
CA ALA A 413 -15.97 10.08 -50.70
C ALA A 413 -14.56 10.68 -50.47
N GLU A 414 -14.49 11.94 -50.02
CA GLU A 414 -13.24 12.67 -49.74
C GLU A 414 -12.50 12.16 -48.48
N ALA A 415 -13.17 11.36 -47.65
CA ALA A 415 -12.55 10.73 -46.49
C ALA A 415 -11.61 9.58 -46.88
N VAL A 416 -11.77 9.03 -48.10
CA VAL A 416 -10.96 7.92 -48.61
C VAL A 416 -9.54 8.41 -48.97
N PRO A 417 -8.47 7.82 -48.42
CA PRO A 417 -7.12 8.19 -48.81
C PRO A 417 -6.84 7.84 -50.29
N PRO A 418 -6.36 8.77 -51.14
CA PRO A 418 -6.17 8.53 -52.58
C PRO A 418 -5.18 7.41 -52.91
N CYS A 419 -4.24 7.10 -52.01
CA CYS A 419 -3.30 5.99 -52.17
C CYS A 419 -3.92 4.62 -51.84
N LEU A 420 -4.99 4.60 -51.02
CA LEU A 420 -5.73 3.40 -50.69
C LEU A 420 -6.75 3.09 -51.79
N GLN A 421 -7.47 4.12 -52.26
CA GLN A 421 -8.43 4.02 -53.37
C GLN A 421 -7.77 3.48 -54.64
N ARG A 422 -6.69 4.12 -55.11
CA ARG A 422 -5.90 3.64 -56.27
C ARG A 422 -5.40 2.20 -56.11
N ARG A 423 -5.07 1.76 -54.89
CA ARG A 423 -4.62 0.38 -54.65
C ARG A 423 -5.76 -0.64 -54.70
N VAL A 424 -6.97 -0.25 -54.29
CA VAL A 424 -8.16 -1.11 -54.36
C VAL A 424 -8.65 -1.24 -55.80
N GLU A 425 -8.61 -0.16 -56.58
CA GLU A 425 -9.02 -0.13 -57.99
C GLU A 425 -8.02 -0.83 -58.93
N GLN A 426 -6.72 -0.61 -58.75
CA GLN A 426 -5.69 -1.10 -59.70
C GLN A 426 -5.10 -2.49 -59.36
N GLY A 427 -5.54 -3.12 -58.27
CA GLY A 427 -5.09 -4.47 -57.91
C GLY A 427 -3.56 -4.64 -57.84
N PRO A 428 -3.00 -5.83 -58.12
CA PRO A 428 -1.55 -6.12 -58.10
C PRO A 428 -0.68 -5.15 -58.92
N ALA A 429 -1.22 -4.57 -60.00
CA ALA A 429 -0.52 -3.67 -60.92
C ALA A 429 -0.22 -2.26 -60.36
N ALA A 430 -0.74 -1.93 -59.15
CA ALA A 430 -0.55 -0.60 -58.56
C ALA A 430 0.92 -0.21 -58.31
N LEU A 431 1.23 1.08 -58.56
CA LEU A 431 2.55 1.71 -58.40
C LEU A 431 3.19 1.46 -57.01
N PRO A 432 4.53 1.45 -56.89
CA PRO A 432 5.24 1.23 -55.63
C PRO A 432 4.82 2.15 -54.47
N ALA A 433 4.42 3.39 -54.78
CA ALA A 433 3.91 4.35 -53.80
C ALA A 433 2.58 3.91 -53.17
N ALA A 434 1.66 3.35 -53.96
CA ALA A 434 0.38 2.81 -53.49
C ALA A 434 0.58 1.56 -52.61
N ARG A 435 1.56 0.70 -52.96
CA ARG A 435 1.97 -0.45 -52.14
C ARG A 435 2.54 -0.02 -50.78
N ARG A 436 3.38 1.03 -50.74
CA ARG A 436 3.87 1.61 -49.47
C ARG A 436 2.73 2.25 -48.66
N GLY A 437 1.79 2.92 -49.33
CA GLY A 437 0.59 3.51 -48.73
C GLY A 437 -0.26 2.47 -47.99
N LEU A 438 -0.60 1.37 -48.65
CA LEU A 438 -1.33 0.25 -48.05
C LEU A 438 -0.62 -0.34 -46.83
N ARG A 439 0.72 -0.53 -46.91
CA ARG A 439 1.52 -1.03 -45.77
C ARG A 439 1.48 -0.09 -44.57
N LYS A 440 1.63 1.22 -44.80
CA LYS A 440 1.57 2.24 -43.74
C LYS A 440 0.17 2.32 -43.12
N TRP A 441 -0.87 2.34 -43.94
CA TRP A 441 -2.26 2.34 -43.47
C TRP A 441 -2.56 1.08 -42.66
N SER A 442 -2.24 -0.10 -43.18
CA SER A 442 -2.46 -1.39 -42.53
C SER A 442 -1.73 -1.49 -41.18
N ARG A 443 -0.51 -0.96 -41.07
CA ARG A 443 0.22 -0.88 -39.79
C ARG A 443 -0.50 0.02 -38.78
N ARG A 444 -1.06 1.15 -39.22
CA ARG A 444 -1.82 2.07 -38.34
C ARG A 444 -3.15 1.46 -37.92
N PHE A 445 -3.88 0.83 -38.84
CA PHE A 445 -5.13 0.12 -38.58
C PHE A 445 -4.92 -0.98 -37.53
N ARG A 446 -3.94 -1.87 -37.74
CA ARG A 446 -3.62 -2.94 -36.76
C ARG A 446 -3.23 -2.39 -35.40
N ARG A 447 -2.41 -1.33 -35.35
CA ARG A 447 -2.01 -0.71 -34.09
C ARG A 447 -3.21 -0.10 -33.35
N ARG A 448 -4.12 0.55 -34.06
CA ARG A 448 -5.33 1.17 -33.48
C ARG A 448 -6.21 0.13 -32.80
N TRP A 449 -6.42 -1.01 -33.45
CA TRP A 449 -7.35 -2.05 -33.01
C TRP A 449 -6.69 -3.28 -32.36
N GLY A 450 -5.41 -3.19 -31.99
CA GLY A 450 -4.71 -4.26 -31.27
C GLY A 450 -4.44 -5.56 -32.05
N PHE A 451 -4.53 -5.58 -33.39
CA PHE A 451 -4.28 -6.78 -34.19
C PHE A 451 -2.77 -7.12 -34.29
N ARG A 452 -2.42 -8.40 -34.07
CA ARG A 452 -1.05 -8.94 -34.19
C ARG A 452 -0.83 -9.71 -35.50
N TRP A 453 0.44 -9.90 -35.87
CA TRP A 453 0.82 -10.82 -36.95
C TRP A 453 0.90 -12.24 -36.39
N GLY A 454 0.18 -13.18 -36.99
CA GLY A 454 0.25 -14.60 -36.68
C GLY A 454 -0.37 -15.41 -37.81
N ALA A 455 0.16 -16.61 -38.06
CA ALA A 455 -0.59 -17.64 -38.74
C ALA A 455 -1.64 -18.14 -37.74
N LEU A 456 -2.89 -18.32 -38.17
CA LEU A 456 -3.83 -19.13 -37.41
C LEU A 456 -3.19 -20.52 -37.28
N GLU A 457 -3.14 -21.09 -36.08
CA GLU A 457 -2.71 -22.48 -35.89
C GLU A 457 -3.56 -23.35 -36.82
N ALA A 458 -2.91 -24.24 -37.58
CA ALA A 458 -3.63 -25.23 -38.38
C ALA A 458 -4.46 -26.04 -37.39
N THR A 459 -5.76 -25.78 -37.33
CA THR A 459 -6.68 -26.59 -36.56
C THR A 459 -6.76 -27.92 -37.27
N ASP A 460 -6.31 -28.98 -36.58
CA ASP A 460 -6.53 -30.35 -37.01
C ASP A 460 -8.01 -30.53 -37.38
N CYS A 461 -8.24 -31.27 -38.46
CA CYS A 461 -9.54 -31.45 -39.10
C CYS A 461 -10.55 -32.25 -38.28
N SER A 462 -10.16 -32.75 -37.10
CA SER A 462 -11.03 -33.54 -36.21
C SER A 462 -11.78 -32.66 -35.21
N SER A 463 -13.06 -32.99 -35.00
CA SER A 463 -13.86 -32.31 -34.00
C SER A 463 -13.31 -32.54 -32.59
N VAL A 464 -13.59 -31.62 -31.67
CA VAL A 464 -13.17 -31.75 -30.28
C VAL A 464 -13.68 -33.05 -29.64
N GLN A 465 -14.91 -33.45 -29.97
CA GLN A 465 -15.52 -34.68 -29.46
C GLN A 465 -14.78 -35.93 -29.96
N GLU A 466 -14.42 -35.95 -31.25
CA GLU A 466 -13.69 -37.07 -31.84
C GLU A 466 -12.32 -37.28 -31.17
N THR A 467 -11.63 -36.20 -30.80
CA THR A 467 -10.36 -36.29 -30.05
C THR A 467 -10.58 -36.87 -28.65
N VAL A 468 -11.64 -36.45 -27.96
CA VAL A 468 -11.98 -36.97 -26.62
C VAL A 468 -12.32 -38.46 -26.68
N ASP A 469 -13.13 -38.88 -27.66
CA ASP A 469 -13.52 -40.28 -27.81
C ASP A 469 -12.31 -41.20 -28.08
N LYS A 470 -11.40 -40.76 -28.97
CA LYS A 470 -10.16 -41.49 -29.27
C LYS A 470 -9.27 -41.68 -28.04
N VAL A 471 -9.03 -40.60 -27.29
CA VAL A 471 -8.19 -40.66 -26.08
C VAL A 471 -8.85 -41.51 -24.99
N SER A 472 -10.17 -41.41 -24.85
CA SER A 472 -10.92 -42.21 -23.89
C SER A 472 -10.80 -43.70 -24.22
N LEU A 473 -10.95 -44.07 -25.50
CA LEU A 473 -10.76 -45.46 -25.95
C LEU A 473 -9.35 -45.98 -25.66
N PHE A 474 -8.33 -45.15 -25.82
CA PHE A 474 -6.95 -45.49 -25.47
C PHE A 474 -6.80 -45.86 -23.99
N TRP A 475 -7.38 -45.07 -23.07
CA TRP A 475 -7.31 -45.38 -21.62
C TRP A 475 -8.11 -46.64 -21.26
N HIS A 476 -9.32 -46.81 -21.81
CA HIS A 476 -10.09 -48.03 -21.59
C HIS A 476 -9.32 -49.28 -22.04
N HIS A 477 -8.59 -49.18 -23.16
CA HIS A 477 -7.75 -50.28 -23.64
C HIS A 477 -6.52 -50.50 -22.74
N ALA A 478 -5.91 -49.44 -22.22
CA ALA A 478 -4.80 -49.54 -21.27
C ALA A 478 -5.22 -50.23 -19.96
N ASP A 479 -6.38 -49.86 -19.42
CA ASP A 479 -6.95 -50.45 -18.21
C ASP A 479 -7.36 -51.91 -18.44
N TRP A 480 -7.98 -52.19 -19.60
CA TRP A 480 -8.33 -53.54 -19.99
C TRP A 480 -7.09 -54.43 -20.08
N LEU A 481 -6.01 -53.97 -20.72
CA LEU A 481 -4.75 -54.72 -20.77
C LEU A 481 -4.19 -54.95 -19.36
N THR A 482 -4.11 -53.91 -18.52
CA THR A 482 -3.61 -54.05 -17.15
C THR A 482 -4.42 -55.04 -16.32
N SER A 483 -5.76 -55.04 -16.45
CA SER A 483 -6.65 -55.97 -15.76
C SER A 483 -6.46 -57.44 -16.16
N ARG A 484 -5.82 -57.69 -17.31
CA ARG A 484 -5.57 -59.04 -17.85
C ARG A 484 -4.22 -59.60 -17.44
N VAL A 485 -3.33 -58.79 -16.87
CA VAL A 485 -2.02 -59.26 -16.41
C VAL A 485 -2.23 -60.29 -15.29
N ALA A 486 -1.57 -61.44 -15.43
CA ALA A 486 -1.64 -62.51 -14.42
C ALA A 486 -1.11 -62.02 -13.07
N THR A 487 -1.65 -62.54 -11.97
CA THR A 487 -1.34 -62.08 -10.60
C THR A 487 0.11 -62.29 -10.19
N ASP A 488 0.84 -63.17 -10.87
CA ASP A 488 2.28 -63.44 -10.69
C ASP A 488 3.19 -62.48 -11.48
N ARG A 489 2.61 -61.58 -12.28
CA ARG A 489 3.32 -60.57 -13.06
C ARG A 489 2.85 -59.16 -12.75
N VAL A 490 3.73 -58.19 -12.99
CA VAL A 490 3.42 -56.77 -12.83
C VAL A 490 3.37 -56.09 -14.21
N PRO A 491 2.31 -55.31 -14.53
CA PRO A 491 2.26 -54.54 -15.78
C PRO A 491 3.42 -53.54 -15.85
N VAL A 492 4.14 -53.51 -16.97
CA VAL A 492 5.12 -52.46 -17.26
C VAL A 492 4.79 -51.79 -18.58
N TYR A 493 4.58 -50.48 -18.54
CA TYR A 493 4.40 -49.69 -19.76
C TYR A 493 5.74 -49.32 -20.38
N LEU A 494 5.84 -49.57 -21.68
CA LEU A 494 6.93 -49.21 -22.56
C LEU A 494 6.37 -48.29 -23.64
N ASN A 495 7.10 -47.26 -24.04
CA ASN A 495 6.74 -46.46 -25.22
C ASN A 495 7.89 -46.49 -26.21
N LEU A 496 7.55 -46.74 -27.48
CA LEU A 496 8.46 -46.74 -28.61
C LEU A 496 7.94 -45.76 -29.65
N ASP A 497 8.85 -44.93 -30.15
CA ASP A 497 8.56 -44.00 -31.24
C ASP A 497 9.86 -43.62 -31.97
N GLU A 498 9.72 -43.15 -33.20
CA GLU A 498 10.82 -42.69 -34.03
C GLU A 498 10.98 -41.17 -33.99
N THR A 499 12.24 -40.74 -33.95
CA THR A 499 12.54 -39.33 -34.19
C THR A 499 13.70 -39.14 -35.14
N SER A 500 13.53 -38.20 -36.07
CA SER A 500 14.60 -37.75 -36.94
C SER A 500 15.63 -36.93 -36.15
N VAL A 501 16.89 -37.37 -36.19
CA VAL A 501 18.03 -36.68 -35.58
C VAL A 501 18.90 -36.11 -36.69
N ALA A 502 18.91 -34.79 -36.82
CA ALA A 502 19.65 -34.08 -37.85
C ALA A 502 21.18 -34.15 -37.60
N TYR A 503 21.97 -34.20 -38.68
CA TYR A 503 23.44 -34.11 -38.59
C TYR A 503 23.94 -32.72 -38.20
N SER A 504 23.10 -31.68 -38.36
CA SER A 504 23.43 -30.33 -37.95
C SER A 504 22.21 -29.61 -37.41
N PHE A 505 22.33 -29.06 -36.22
CA PHE A 505 21.34 -28.18 -35.63
C PHE A 505 21.58 -26.70 -36.02
N TYR A 506 20.49 -25.95 -36.25
CA TYR A 506 20.54 -24.52 -36.55
C TYR A 506 20.97 -23.70 -35.32
N ALA A 507 21.52 -22.50 -35.55
CA ALA A 507 21.79 -21.55 -34.46
C ALA A 507 20.48 -21.18 -33.74
N ALA A 508 20.53 -21.02 -32.41
CA ALA A 508 19.39 -20.54 -31.64
C ALA A 508 18.87 -19.20 -32.20
N ARG A 509 17.55 -19.10 -32.39
CA ARG A 509 16.91 -17.80 -32.65
C ARG A 509 17.02 -16.95 -31.38
N GLY A 510 17.32 -15.66 -31.53
CA GLY A 510 17.38 -14.71 -30.40
C GLY A 510 18.78 -14.33 -29.92
N TRP A 511 19.84 -14.69 -30.63
CA TRP A 511 21.18 -14.21 -30.30
C TRP A 511 21.31 -12.71 -30.61
N ILE A 512 21.50 -11.89 -29.58
CA ILE A 512 21.81 -10.47 -29.71
C ILE A 512 23.31 -10.30 -29.48
N SER A 513 24.07 -10.08 -30.57
CA SER A 513 25.48 -9.72 -30.48
C SER A 513 25.66 -8.23 -30.72
N LYS A 514 26.49 -7.57 -29.88
CA LYS A 514 26.84 -6.16 -30.04
C LYS A 514 27.80 -5.89 -31.21
N LYS A 515 28.48 -6.90 -31.79
CA LYS A 515 29.41 -6.74 -32.93
C LYS A 515 29.37 -7.95 -33.86
N VAL A 516 29.07 -7.71 -35.15
CA VAL A 516 29.06 -8.72 -36.22
C VAL A 516 30.50 -8.98 -36.69
N ARG A 517 31.33 -9.68 -35.91
CA ARG A 517 32.61 -10.21 -36.43
C ARG A 517 32.91 -11.62 -35.90
N ARG A 518 32.71 -12.59 -36.81
CA ARG A 518 33.29 -13.96 -36.95
C ARG A 518 32.58 -15.13 -36.24
N PRO A 519 32.79 -16.39 -36.69
CA PRO A 519 32.86 -16.91 -38.06
C PRO A 519 31.61 -17.77 -38.38
N ARG A 520 31.07 -17.65 -39.60
CA ARG A 520 30.02 -18.55 -40.08
C ARG A 520 30.67 -19.87 -40.52
N ALA A 521 30.61 -20.92 -39.70
CA ALA A 521 30.98 -22.26 -40.15
C ALA A 521 30.01 -22.69 -41.28
N ARG A 522 30.54 -22.86 -42.50
CA ARG A 522 29.72 -23.22 -43.67
C ARG A 522 29.38 -24.71 -43.59
N VAL A 523 28.21 -25.04 -43.05
CA VAL A 523 27.69 -26.42 -43.08
C VAL A 523 27.27 -26.77 -44.51
N PRO A 524 27.76 -27.87 -45.12
CA PRO A 524 27.35 -28.33 -46.45
C PRO A 524 25.85 -28.61 -46.55
N ALA A 525 25.24 -28.36 -47.72
CA ALA A 525 23.80 -28.53 -47.93
C ALA A 525 23.30 -29.95 -47.66
N ALA A 526 24.13 -30.98 -47.97
CA ALA A 526 23.83 -32.37 -47.66
C ALA A 526 23.69 -32.61 -46.15
N ARG A 527 24.59 -32.05 -45.32
CA ARG A 527 24.52 -32.16 -43.85
C ARG A 527 23.43 -31.31 -43.21
N ARG A 528 22.97 -30.24 -43.89
CA ARG A 528 21.80 -29.45 -43.44
C ARG A 528 20.47 -30.18 -43.63
N ARG A 529 20.39 -31.07 -44.62
CA ARG A 529 19.18 -31.81 -44.99
C ARG A 529 19.18 -33.27 -44.52
N GLY A 530 20.34 -33.82 -44.17
CA GLY A 530 20.48 -35.21 -43.74
C GLY A 530 20.14 -35.43 -42.26
N SER A 531 19.60 -36.61 -41.97
CA SER A 531 19.30 -37.09 -40.62
C SER A 531 19.43 -38.62 -40.54
N ILE A 532 19.45 -39.14 -39.31
CA ILE A 532 19.15 -40.56 -39.04
C ILE A 532 17.82 -40.67 -38.32
N THR A 533 17.32 -41.90 -38.21
CA THR A 533 16.20 -42.21 -37.32
C THR A 533 16.74 -42.80 -36.03
N HIS A 534 16.37 -42.21 -34.91
CA HIS A 534 16.52 -42.83 -33.60
C HIS A 534 15.16 -43.39 -33.20
N VAL A 535 15.07 -44.72 -33.06
CA VAL A 535 13.94 -45.39 -32.42
C VAL A 535 14.23 -45.44 -30.93
N ALA A 536 13.57 -44.58 -30.17
CA ALA A 536 13.78 -44.45 -28.75
C ALA A 536 12.81 -45.35 -27.98
N LEU A 537 13.29 -45.96 -26.91
CA LEU A 537 12.44 -46.73 -25.99
C LEU A 537 12.56 -46.22 -24.57
N ILE A 538 11.42 -45.98 -23.93
CA ILE A 538 11.36 -45.62 -22.51
C ILE A 538 10.42 -46.55 -21.74
N SER A 539 10.62 -46.66 -20.43
CA SER A 539 9.77 -47.44 -19.53
C SER A 539 9.28 -46.63 -18.34
N SER A 540 8.07 -46.97 -17.90
CA SER A 540 7.51 -46.56 -16.61
C SER A 540 8.33 -47.06 -15.40
N VAL A 541 9.15 -48.11 -15.57
CA VAL A 541 9.99 -48.71 -14.52
C VAL A 541 11.45 -48.31 -14.72
N ILE A 542 12.02 -47.64 -13.71
CA ILE A 542 13.40 -47.12 -13.76
C ILE A 542 14.46 -48.22 -13.92
N ALA A 543 14.29 -49.37 -13.26
CA ALA A 543 15.25 -50.47 -13.31
C ALA A 543 15.39 -51.09 -14.72
N LEU A 544 14.35 -51.00 -15.54
CA LEU A 544 14.34 -51.53 -16.90
C LEU A 544 15.04 -50.59 -17.88
N GLN A 545 15.01 -49.27 -17.62
CA GLN A 545 15.44 -48.23 -18.57
C GLN A 545 16.88 -48.41 -19.11
N PRO A 546 17.92 -48.71 -18.30
CA PRO A 546 19.28 -48.89 -18.79
C PRO A 546 19.49 -50.14 -19.66
N HIS A 547 18.53 -51.06 -19.66
CA HIS A 547 18.60 -52.32 -20.41
C HIS A 547 17.79 -52.28 -21.71
N LEU A 548 16.92 -51.29 -21.89
CA LEU A 548 16.10 -51.17 -23.09
C LEU A 548 16.97 -50.78 -24.30
N PRO A 549 16.76 -51.42 -25.45
CA PRO A 549 17.52 -51.09 -26.65
C PRO A 549 17.17 -49.68 -27.12
N GLN A 550 18.17 -48.85 -27.40
CA GLN A 550 18.05 -47.57 -28.11
C GLN A 550 18.59 -47.76 -29.53
N ILE A 551 17.74 -47.65 -30.56
CA ILE A 551 18.10 -48.11 -31.90
C ILE A 551 18.38 -46.94 -32.83
N LEU A 552 19.58 -46.91 -33.40
CA LEU A 552 19.98 -45.93 -34.40
C LEU A 552 19.95 -46.57 -35.79
N ILE A 553 19.07 -46.10 -36.66
CA ILE A 553 18.98 -46.56 -38.05
C ILE A 553 19.77 -45.60 -38.93
N CYS A 554 20.93 -46.06 -39.38
CA CYS A 554 21.89 -45.26 -40.12
C CYS A 554 22.00 -45.76 -41.57
N GLY A 555 21.78 -44.87 -42.53
CA GLY A 555 21.99 -45.18 -43.95
C GLY A 555 23.47 -45.39 -44.31
N ARG A 556 23.77 -46.41 -45.13
CA ARG A 556 25.12 -46.74 -45.64
C ARG A 556 25.84 -45.59 -46.34
N ARG A 557 25.09 -44.64 -46.91
CA ARG A 557 25.64 -43.44 -47.57
C ARG A 557 26.05 -42.34 -46.60
N SER A 558 25.56 -42.40 -45.36
CA SER A 558 25.76 -41.32 -44.38
C SER A 558 26.80 -41.67 -43.30
N VAL A 559 26.94 -42.96 -42.95
CA VAL A 559 27.99 -43.46 -42.05
C VAL A 559 28.68 -44.64 -42.74
N SER A 560 30.01 -44.59 -42.89
CA SER A 560 30.78 -45.66 -43.54
C SER A 560 30.94 -46.89 -42.63
N LYS A 561 31.20 -48.05 -43.23
CA LYS A 561 31.46 -49.30 -42.47
C LYS A 561 32.68 -49.16 -41.53
N SER A 562 33.73 -48.45 -41.96
CA SER A 562 34.94 -48.22 -41.16
C SER A 562 34.68 -47.36 -39.93
N VAL A 563 33.89 -46.30 -40.06
CA VAL A 563 33.47 -45.46 -38.92
C VAL A 563 32.61 -46.28 -37.96
N LEU A 564 31.66 -47.07 -38.48
CA LEU A 564 30.79 -47.88 -37.63
C LEU A 564 31.57 -48.90 -36.80
N ALA A 565 32.50 -49.63 -37.42
CA ALA A 565 33.33 -50.62 -36.72
C ALA A 565 34.13 -50.01 -35.56
N ARG A 566 34.65 -48.79 -35.72
CA ARG A 566 35.36 -48.05 -34.65
C ARG A 566 34.46 -47.64 -33.50
N PHE A 567 33.20 -47.32 -33.78
CA PHE A 567 32.25 -46.83 -32.78
C PHE A 567 31.42 -47.93 -32.14
N GLN A 568 31.42 -49.14 -32.70
CA GLN A 568 30.67 -50.26 -32.16
C GLN A 568 31.19 -50.72 -30.79
N SER A 569 32.49 -50.59 -30.51
CA SER A 569 33.08 -50.84 -29.18
C SER A 569 32.88 -49.67 -28.20
N ILE A 570 32.52 -48.48 -28.68
CA ILE A 570 32.36 -47.25 -27.88
C ILE A 570 30.87 -47.01 -27.54
N ALA A 571 29.95 -47.59 -28.31
CA ALA A 571 28.52 -47.47 -28.09
C ALA A 571 28.14 -48.01 -26.69
N PRO A 572 27.23 -47.34 -25.96
CA PRO A 572 26.67 -47.88 -24.74
C PRO A 572 26.07 -49.27 -24.98
N LYS A 573 26.13 -50.16 -23.98
CA LYS A 573 25.74 -51.58 -24.12
C LYS A 573 24.30 -51.78 -24.63
N ASN A 574 23.41 -50.83 -24.38
CA ASN A 574 22.01 -50.87 -24.82
C ASN A 574 21.73 -50.07 -26.09
N VAL A 575 22.75 -49.46 -26.72
CA VAL A 575 22.60 -48.77 -28.02
C VAL A 575 22.89 -49.76 -29.15
N VAL A 576 21.92 -49.96 -30.04
CA VAL A 576 22.01 -50.88 -31.17
C VAL A 576 21.98 -50.08 -32.47
N ILE A 577 22.95 -50.32 -33.36
CA ILE A 577 23.05 -49.57 -34.61
C ILE A 577 22.70 -50.48 -35.79
N PHE A 578 21.66 -50.12 -36.53
CA PHE A 578 21.26 -50.81 -37.75
C PHE A 578 21.79 -50.08 -38.98
N HIS A 579 22.74 -50.71 -39.68
CA HIS A 579 23.40 -50.15 -40.87
C HIS A 579 22.69 -50.52 -42.16
N GLN A 580 21.64 -49.77 -42.47
CA GLN A 580 20.67 -50.09 -43.51
C GLN A 580 20.93 -49.29 -44.81
N ALA A 581 20.29 -49.70 -45.91
CA ALA A 581 20.40 -48.97 -47.18
C ALA A 581 19.86 -47.53 -47.09
N SER A 582 18.84 -47.30 -46.26
CA SER A 582 18.27 -45.99 -45.92
C SER A 582 18.14 -45.84 -44.40
N SER A 583 17.90 -44.62 -43.92
CA SER A 583 17.68 -44.35 -42.49
C SER A 583 16.21 -44.53 -42.07
N TRP A 584 15.35 -45.13 -42.89
CA TRP A 584 13.93 -45.31 -42.58
C TRP A 584 13.69 -46.60 -41.80
N ASN A 585 12.76 -46.56 -40.86
CA ASN A 585 12.26 -47.76 -40.22
C ASN A 585 11.39 -48.57 -41.21
N THR A 586 11.23 -49.88 -41.00
CA THR A 586 10.39 -50.79 -41.81
C THR A 586 9.76 -51.86 -40.92
N ALA A 587 8.74 -52.57 -41.41
CA ALA A 587 8.12 -53.66 -40.65
C ALA A 587 9.13 -54.78 -40.28
N SER A 588 10.13 -55.05 -41.15
CA SER A 588 11.20 -56.01 -40.85
C SER A 588 12.08 -55.55 -39.69
N ILE A 589 12.47 -54.27 -39.73
CA ILE A 589 13.29 -53.65 -38.67
C ILE A 589 12.51 -53.65 -37.35
N MET A 590 11.21 -53.32 -37.38
CA MET A 590 10.36 -53.39 -36.20
C MET A 590 10.28 -54.80 -35.60
N CYS A 591 10.19 -55.85 -36.43
CA CYS A 591 10.24 -57.22 -35.93
C CYS A 591 11.56 -57.51 -35.19
N GLU A 592 12.70 -57.01 -35.67
CA GLU A 592 13.98 -57.15 -34.97
C GLU A 592 14.00 -56.38 -33.66
N ILE A 593 13.49 -55.15 -33.65
CA ILE A 593 13.40 -54.33 -32.43
C ILE A 593 12.55 -55.03 -31.37
N LEU A 594 11.38 -55.56 -31.73
CA LEU A 594 10.52 -56.28 -30.78
C LEU A 594 11.19 -57.55 -30.23
N ARG A 595 12.01 -58.27 -31.03
CA ARG A 595 12.81 -59.40 -30.52
C ARG A 595 13.83 -58.97 -29.50
N LEU A 596 14.50 -57.83 -29.71
CA LEU A 596 15.45 -57.28 -28.74
C LEU A 596 14.77 -56.93 -27.41
N VAL A 597 13.62 -56.23 -27.48
CA VAL A 597 12.83 -55.86 -26.29
C VAL A 597 12.34 -57.10 -25.55
N GLY A 598 11.76 -58.06 -26.28
CA GLY A 598 11.27 -59.31 -25.70
C GLY A 598 12.39 -60.14 -25.06
N ALA A 599 13.59 -60.18 -25.66
CA ALA A 599 14.74 -60.85 -25.09
C ALA A 599 15.18 -60.20 -23.77
N VAL A 600 15.18 -58.87 -23.67
CA VAL A 600 15.50 -58.14 -22.42
C VAL A 600 14.49 -58.48 -21.33
N LEU A 601 13.19 -58.43 -21.62
CA LEU A 601 12.16 -58.76 -20.62
C LEU A 601 12.27 -60.22 -20.17
N ARG A 602 12.37 -61.18 -21.09
CA ARG A 602 12.46 -62.60 -20.71
C ARG A 602 13.71 -62.94 -19.92
N ALA A 603 14.88 -62.40 -20.31
CA ALA A 603 16.15 -62.79 -19.70
C ALA A 603 16.42 -62.08 -18.37
N LYS A 604 15.96 -60.83 -18.21
CA LYS A 604 16.33 -59.99 -17.05
C LYS A 604 15.15 -59.61 -16.17
N PHE A 605 13.93 -59.65 -16.69
CA PHE A 605 12.74 -59.14 -16.01
C PHE A 605 11.50 -60.03 -16.22
N PRO A 606 11.58 -61.34 -15.90
CA PRO A 606 10.51 -62.29 -16.21
C PRO A 606 9.20 -62.02 -15.43
N SER A 607 9.27 -61.28 -14.32
CA SER A 607 8.13 -60.89 -13.49
C SER A 607 7.32 -59.72 -14.09
N TYR A 608 7.78 -59.09 -15.18
CA TYR A 608 7.05 -57.98 -15.80
C TYR A 608 6.29 -58.43 -17.06
N GLN A 609 5.05 -57.97 -17.20
CA GLN A 609 4.26 -58.07 -18.42
C GLN A 609 4.38 -56.77 -19.22
N GLY A 610 5.11 -56.81 -20.34
CA GLY A 610 5.34 -55.62 -21.17
C GLY A 610 4.10 -55.19 -21.96
N ILE A 611 3.66 -53.95 -21.74
CA ILE A 611 2.61 -53.26 -22.51
C ILE A 611 3.28 -52.13 -23.31
N LEU A 612 3.30 -52.24 -24.63
CA LEU A 612 4.04 -51.39 -25.54
C LEU A 612 3.12 -50.39 -26.26
N LEU A 613 3.26 -49.11 -25.92
CA LEU A 613 2.61 -47.96 -26.54
C LEU A 613 3.29 -47.64 -27.88
N LEU A 614 2.52 -47.66 -28.97
CA LEU A 614 2.96 -47.41 -30.34
C LEU A 614 1.90 -46.64 -31.12
N ASP A 615 2.32 -45.71 -31.98
CA ASP A 615 1.40 -45.13 -32.95
C ASP A 615 0.95 -46.15 -34.00
N THR A 616 -0.10 -45.80 -34.73
CA THR A 616 -0.65 -46.65 -35.79
C THR A 616 0.03 -46.41 -37.14
N ALA A 617 1.33 -46.08 -37.17
CA ALA A 617 2.06 -46.02 -38.43
C ALA A 617 1.98 -47.38 -39.15
N PRO A 618 1.88 -47.43 -40.50
CA PRO A 618 1.66 -48.67 -41.24
C PRO A 618 2.65 -49.80 -40.92
N MET A 619 3.89 -49.45 -40.59
CA MET A 619 4.93 -50.39 -40.17
C MET A 619 4.74 -50.97 -38.77
N HIS A 620 4.08 -50.26 -37.85
CA HIS A 620 3.87 -50.70 -36.46
C HIS A 620 2.73 -51.70 -36.35
N VAL A 621 1.73 -51.58 -37.23
CA VAL A 621 0.54 -52.43 -37.26
C VAL A 621 0.59 -53.52 -38.34
N ALA A 622 1.74 -53.68 -39.02
CA ALA A 622 1.92 -54.71 -40.03
C ALA A 622 1.68 -56.11 -39.43
N PRO A 623 1.02 -57.05 -40.14
CA PRO A 623 0.71 -58.38 -39.60
C PRO A 623 1.91 -59.15 -39.05
N ALA A 624 3.09 -58.99 -39.66
CA ALA A 624 4.33 -59.59 -39.18
C ALA A 624 4.77 -59.01 -37.82
N VAL A 625 4.60 -57.71 -37.60
CA VAL A 625 4.98 -57.02 -36.36
C VAL A 625 4.06 -57.43 -35.21
N VAL A 626 2.74 -57.45 -35.45
CA VAL A 626 1.75 -57.94 -34.46
C VAL A 626 2.02 -59.40 -34.08
N ARG A 627 2.35 -60.25 -35.05
CA ARG A 627 2.73 -61.65 -34.81
C ARG A 627 3.99 -61.76 -33.95
N VAL A 628 5.03 -60.99 -34.26
CA VAL A 628 6.28 -60.99 -33.48
C VAL A 628 6.03 -60.45 -32.07
N ALA A 629 5.25 -59.38 -31.91
CA ALA A 629 4.87 -58.88 -30.58
C ALA A 629 4.24 -59.99 -29.72
N ARG A 630 3.29 -60.73 -30.29
CA ARG A 630 2.66 -61.89 -29.62
C ARG A 630 3.69 -62.97 -29.25
N LEU A 631 4.57 -63.36 -30.17
CA LEU A 631 5.61 -64.36 -29.90
C LEU A 631 6.59 -63.90 -28.82
N GLN A 632 6.85 -62.59 -28.72
CA GLN A 632 7.71 -61.99 -27.71
C GLN A 632 6.98 -61.69 -26.39
N GLN A 633 5.69 -62.00 -26.28
CA GLN A 633 4.83 -61.70 -25.12
C GLN A 633 4.75 -60.19 -24.80
N LEU A 634 4.80 -59.35 -25.83
CA LEU A 634 4.60 -57.89 -25.74
C LEU A 634 3.16 -57.56 -26.13
N TRP A 635 2.41 -56.94 -25.21
CA TRP A 635 1.04 -56.52 -25.46
C TRP A 635 1.04 -55.14 -26.09
N LEU A 636 0.43 -54.99 -27.27
CA LEU A 636 0.44 -53.71 -27.99
C LEU A 636 -0.71 -52.84 -27.51
N LEU A 637 -0.40 -51.60 -27.15
CA LEU A 637 -1.37 -50.56 -26.85
C LEU A 637 -1.30 -49.49 -27.96
N PRO A 638 -2.19 -49.54 -28.97
CA PRO A 638 -2.15 -48.61 -30.09
C PRO A 638 -2.58 -47.20 -29.67
N VAL A 639 -1.77 -46.21 -30.01
CA VAL A 639 -2.10 -44.79 -29.89
C VAL A 639 -3.00 -44.38 -31.07
N PRO A 640 -4.21 -43.85 -30.82
CA PRO A 640 -5.13 -43.49 -31.89
C PRO A 640 -4.57 -42.47 -32.88
N PRO A 641 -4.97 -42.52 -34.16
CA PRO A 641 -4.55 -41.55 -35.16
C PRO A 641 -4.78 -40.10 -34.74
N SER A 642 -3.82 -39.23 -35.02
CA SER A 642 -3.82 -37.80 -34.69
C SER A 642 -3.86 -37.47 -33.18
N THR A 643 -3.51 -38.43 -32.31
CA THR A 643 -3.50 -38.22 -30.86
C THR A 643 -2.13 -38.36 -30.19
N THR A 644 -1.04 -38.54 -30.97
CA THR A 644 0.30 -38.74 -30.40
C THR A 644 0.75 -37.56 -29.52
N GLN A 645 0.39 -36.33 -29.91
CA GLN A 645 0.62 -35.10 -29.12
C GLN A 645 -0.09 -35.06 -27.75
N TYR A 646 -0.97 -36.02 -27.47
CA TYR A 646 -1.75 -36.10 -26.23
C TYR A 646 -1.41 -37.34 -25.41
N VAL A 647 -1.25 -38.50 -26.07
CA VAL A 647 -1.16 -39.79 -25.36
C VAL A 647 0.11 -40.59 -25.62
N GLN A 648 1.06 -40.07 -26.40
CA GLN A 648 2.35 -40.73 -26.68
C GLN A 648 3.47 -40.09 -25.85
N PRO A 649 3.98 -40.76 -24.79
CA PRO A 649 4.96 -40.19 -23.87
C PRO A 649 6.19 -39.57 -24.54
N LEU A 650 6.74 -40.24 -25.56
CA LEU A 650 7.92 -39.81 -26.30
C LEU A 650 7.68 -38.47 -27.02
N ASP A 651 6.53 -38.32 -27.68
CA ASP A 651 6.13 -37.08 -28.36
C ASP A 651 5.77 -35.96 -27.38
N VAL A 652 4.98 -36.28 -26.35
CA VAL A 652 4.48 -35.29 -25.38
C VAL A 652 5.62 -34.69 -24.56
N SER A 653 6.54 -35.52 -24.08
CA SER A 653 7.48 -35.12 -23.02
C SER A 653 8.94 -35.26 -23.37
N VAL A 654 9.32 -36.23 -24.21
CA VAL A 654 10.74 -36.65 -24.31
C VAL A 654 11.44 -36.04 -25.51
N PHE A 655 10.90 -36.12 -26.72
CA PHE A 655 11.62 -35.76 -27.94
C PHE A 655 11.98 -34.28 -28.06
N SER A 656 11.12 -33.39 -27.58
CA SER A 656 11.43 -31.95 -27.53
C SER A 656 12.67 -31.68 -26.65
N GLN A 657 12.69 -32.28 -25.46
CA GLN A 657 13.81 -32.14 -24.51
C GLN A 657 15.07 -32.85 -25.00
N TYR A 658 14.93 -34.05 -25.57
CA TYR A 658 16.02 -34.82 -26.17
C TYR A 658 16.69 -34.05 -27.31
N LYS A 659 15.90 -33.48 -28.23
CA LYS A 659 16.43 -32.63 -29.31
C LYS A 659 17.06 -31.36 -28.75
N GLY A 660 16.50 -30.76 -27.69
CA GLY A 660 17.11 -29.64 -26.97
C GLY A 660 18.48 -29.98 -26.37
N PHE A 661 18.61 -31.15 -25.75
CA PHE A 661 19.87 -31.66 -25.20
C PHE A 661 20.93 -31.83 -26.29
N LEU A 662 20.58 -32.49 -27.40
CA LEU A 662 21.46 -32.66 -28.56
C LEU A 662 21.87 -31.31 -29.17
N GLN A 663 20.94 -30.36 -29.29
CA GLN A 663 21.22 -29.01 -29.79
C GLN A 663 22.20 -28.25 -28.89
N SER A 664 22.08 -28.39 -27.58
CA SER A 664 23.00 -27.76 -26.62
C SER A 664 24.39 -28.36 -26.75
N ARG A 665 24.52 -29.68 -26.62
CA ARG A 665 25.83 -30.34 -26.65
C ARG A 665 26.53 -30.20 -28.00
N SER A 666 25.75 -30.24 -29.09
CA SER A 666 26.27 -29.94 -30.43
C SER A 666 26.80 -28.52 -30.57
N ARG A 667 26.24 -27.56 -29.81
CA ARG A 667 26.75 -26.17 -29.77
C ARG A 667 28.07 -26.11 -29.02
N ASP A 668 28.20 -26.79 -27.89
CA ASP A 668 29.41 -26.80 -27.07
C ASP A 668 30.60 -27.35 -27.87
N VAL A 669 30.42 -28.52 -28.49
CA VAL A 669 31.44 -29.12 -29.38
C VAL A 669 31.79 -28.20 -30.56
N ARG A 670 30.79 -27.51 -31.13
CA ARG A 670 31.02 -26.55 -32.23
C ARG A 670 31.80 -25.31 -31.78
N ILE A 671 31.62 -24.86 -30.53
CA ILE A 671 32.38 -23.75 -29.96
C ILE A 671 33.84 -24.17 -29.76
N GLU A 672 34.05 -25.36 -29.19
CA GLU A 672 35.39 -25.87 -28.87
C GLU A 672 36.19 -26.24 -30.12
N ARG A 673 35.58 -26.92 -31.09
CA ARG A 673 36.27 -27.53 -32.24
C ARG A 673 36.02 -26.82 -33.58
N GLY A 674 35.21 -25.78 -33.60
CA GLY A 674 34.85 -25.03 -34.82
C GLY A 674 33.90 -25.75 -35.78
N GLY A 675 33.50 -26.99 -35.46
CA GLY A 675 32.62 -27.83 -36.27
C GLY A 675 32.13 -29.05 -35.49
N VAL A 676 31.21 -29.81 -36.09
CA VAL A 676 30.80 -31.13 -35.59
C VAL A 676 30.89 -32.08 -36.77
N ASP A 677 31.81 -33.03 -36.73
CA ASP A 677 31.91 -34.08 -37.72
C ASP A 677 31.01 -35.28 -37.41
N VAL A 678 31.10 -36.36 -38.18
CA VAL A 678 30.23 -37.54 -38.02
C VAL A 678 30.61 -38.34 -36.77
N GLU A 679 31.89 -38.37 -36.40
CA GLU A 679 32.37 -39.07 -35.21
C GLU A 679 31.97 -38.33 -33.95
N ASP A 680 32.17 -37.01 -33.90
CA ASP A 680 31.70 -36.13 -32.83
C ASP A 680 30.17 -36.24 -32.67
N TRP A 681 29.44 -36.27 -33.79
CA TRP A 681 27.99 -36.40 -33.76
C TRP A 681 27.54 -37.77 -33.21
N LEU A 682 28.20 -38.87 -33.56
CA LEU A 682 27.89 -40.19 -32.99
C LEU A 682 28.12 -40.21 -31.48
N ARG A 683 29.22 -39.62 -31.00
CA ARG A 683 29.48 -39.46 -29.55
C ARG A 683 28.39 -38.64 -28.87
N LEU A 684 27.89 -37.58 -29.51
CA LEU A 684 26.79 -36.77 -28.99
C LEU A 684 25.49 -37.57 -28.85
N VAL A 685 25.16 -38.40 -29.85
CA VAL A 685 23.97 -39.25 -29.79
C VAL A 685 24.14 -40.33 -28.72
N PHE A 686 25.30 -40.97 -28.60
CA PHE A 686 25.58 -41.95 -27.54
C PHE A 686 25.48 -41.33 -26.14
N ALA A 687 26.06 -40.13 -25.97
CA ALA A 687 25.95 -39.39 -24.72
C ALA A 687 24.50 -39.00 -24.40
N ALA A 688 23.66 -38.73 -25.41
CA ALA A 688 22.24 -38.48 -25.20
C ALA A 688 21.49 -39.77 -24.81
N CYS A 689 21.79 -40.92 -25.43
CA CYS A 689 21.21 -42.18 -25.01
C CYS A 689 21.57 -42.49 -23.54
N ASP A 690 22.83 -42.32 -23.17
CA ASP A 690 23.31 -42.66 -21.83
C ASP A 690 22.93 -41.61 -20.76
N ALA A 691 23.34 -40.35 -20.94
CA ALA A 691 23.15 -39.31 -19.95
C ALA A 691 21.72 -38.74 -19.91
N PHE A 692 20.95 -38.85 -21.00
CA PHE A 692 19.58 -38.31 -21.06
C PHE A 692 18.50 -39.38 -21.01
N LEU A 693 18.57 -40.45 -21.80
CA LEU A 693 17.51 -41.48 -21.83
C LEU A 693 17.67 -42.52 -20.73
N ASN A 694 18.87 -43.08 -20.54
CA ASN A 694 19.10 -44.21 -19.62
C ASN A 694 19.04 -43.82 -18.13
N ASN A 695 19.55 -42.63 -17.78
CA ASN A 695 19.69 -42.18 -16.40
C ASN A 695 18.48 -41.36 -15.86
N LYS A 696 17.31 -41.45 -16.50
CA LYS A 696 16.10 -40.71 -16.10
C LYS A 696 14.93 -41.62 -15.77
N ALA A 697 14.21 -41.25 -14.71
CA ALA A 697 12.93 -41.85 -14.37
C ALA A 697 11.83 -41.31 -15.28
N TRP A 698 11.34 -42.13 -16.22
CA TRP A 698 10.31 -41.71 -17.18
C TRP A 698 8.87 -41.93 -16.71
N TYR A 699 8.66 -42.46 -15.49
CA TYR A 699 7.33 -42.65 -14.91
C TYR A 699 6.41 -41.42 -15.07
N LYS A 700 6.94 -40.21 -14.83
CA LYS A 700 6.17 -38.97 -14.99
C LYS A 700 5.68 -38.72 -16.42
N ALA A 701 6.41 -39.15 -17.44
CA ALA A 701 5.98 -39.02 -18.83
C ALA A 701 4.80 -39.96 -19.16
N PHE A 702 4.76 -41.13 -18.53
CA PHE A 702 3.63 -42.06 -18.63
C PHE A 702 2.43 -41.58 -17.81
N ALA A 703 2.65 -41.11 -16.58
CA ALA A 703 1.60 -40.52 -15.75
C ALA A 703 0.95 -39.29 -16.41
N LEU A 704 1.73 -38.44 -17.08
CA LEU A 704 1.22 -37.25 -17.79
C LEU A 704 0.24 -37.59 -18.91
N VAL A 705 0.40 -38.76 -19.55
CA VAL A 705 -0.53 -39.26 -20.59
C VAL A 705 -1.65 -40.15 -20.02
N GLY A 706 -1.72 -40.29 -18.69
CA GLY A 706 -2.77 -41.03 -17.98
C GLY A 706 -2.55 -42.54 -17.90
N VAL A 707 -1.29 -43.01 -17.86
CA VAL A 707 -0.98 -44.45 -17.83
C VAL A 707 0.12 -44.74 -16.78
N PRO A 708 -0.12 -45.55 -15.72
CA PRO A 708 -1.39 -46.18 -15.33
C PRO A 708 -2.44 -45.17 -14.86
N ALA A 709 -3.72 -45.54 -14.93
CA ALA A 709 -4.87 -44.65 -14.65
C ALA A 709 -5.00 -44.17 -13.19
N ASP A 710 -4.26 -44.78 -12.25
CA ASP A 710 -4.47 -44.62 -10.80
C ASP A 710 -4.05 -43.26 -10.21
N SER A 711 -3.58 -42.30 -11.02
CA SER A 711 -3.35 -40.94 -10.52
C SER A 711 -3.49 -39.85 -11.61
N GLN A 712 -4.57 -39.07 -11.47
CA GLN A 712 -4.82 -37.74 -12.05
C GLN A 712 -5.30 -37.63 -13.52
N GLN A 713 -6.60 -37.88 -13.71
CA GLN A 713 -7.40 -37.33 -14.83
C GLN A 713 -7.34 -35.78 -14.93
N GLY A 714 -6.84 -35.09 -13.89
CA GLY A 714 -6.64 -33.65 -13.86
C GLY A 714 -5.38 -33.11 -14.58
N GLU A 715 -4.39 -33.96 -14.90
CA GLU A 715 -3.20 -33.49 -15.64
C GLU A 715 -3.43 -33.46 -17.16
N PHE A 716 -4.23 -34.39 -17.71
CA PHE A 716 -4.57 -34.44 -19.13
C PHE A 716 -5.29 -33.17 -19.62
N ALA A 717 -6.17 -32.60 -18.79
CA ALA A 717 -6.84 -31.33 -19.09
C ALA A 717 -5.82 -30.24 -19.50
N ARG A 718 -4.60 -30.24 -18.94
CA ARG A 718 -3.55 -29.25 -19.25
C ARG A 718 -2.96 -29.38 -20.65
N LEU A 719 -3.01 -30.57 -21.27
CA LEU A 719 -2.49 -30.84 -22.61
C LEU A 719 -3.49 -30.49 -23.72
N LEU A 720 -4.77 -30.34 -23.39
CA LEU A 720 -5.81 -29.97 -24.35
C LEU A 720 -5.75 -28.47 -24.72
N PRO A 721 -5.88 -28.11 -26.01
CA PRO A 721 -6.11 -26.73 -26.42
C PRO A 721 -7.29 -26.12 -25.65
N LYS A 722 -7.29 -24.79 -25.40
CA LYS A 722 -8.35 -24.13 -24.62
C LYS A 722 -9.79 -24.44 -25.08
N ARG A 723 -9.99 -24.69 -26.38
CA ARG A 723 -11.29 -25.13 -26.94
C ARG A 723 -11.66 -26.56 -26.56
N CYS A 724 -10.68 -27.46 -26.43
CA CYS A 724 -10.90 -28.85 -26.06
C CYS A 724 -11.08 -29.06 -24.55
N LYS A 725 -10.48 -28.20 -23.71
CA LYS A 725 -10.74 -28.18 -22.25
C LYS A 725 -12.22 -28.05 -21.91
N ILE A 726 -12.91 -27.12 -22.57
CA ILE A 726 -14.34 -26.85 -22.31
C ILE A 726 -15.19 -28.09 -22.61
N ALA A 727 -14.88 -28.79 -23.70
CA ALA A 727 -15.60 -30.02 -24.08
C ALA A 727 -15.21 -31.25 -23.23
N PHE A 728 -13.96 -31.35 -22.76
CA PHE A 728 -13.53 -32.43 -21.86
C PHE A 728 -14.17 -32.28 -20.47
N ASP A 729 -14.26 -31.05 -19.96
CA ASP A 729 -15.00 -30.74 -18.73
C ASP A 729 -16.52 -30.99 -18.90
N ASP A 730 -17.06 -30.83 -20.11
CA ASP A 730 -18.44 -31.19 -20.50
C ASP A 730 -18.64 -32.69 -20.82
N TRP A 731 -17.59 -33.51 -20.91
CA TRP A 731 -17.67 -34.97 -21.16
C TRP A 731 -17.65 -35.77 -19.85
N ILE A 732 -16.91 -35.30 -18.84
CA ILE A 732 -16.89 -35.88 -17.49
C ILE A 732 -18.15 -35.49 -16.69
N GLY A 733 -18.86 -34.43 -17.10
CA GLY A 733 -20.18 -34.06 -16.58
C GLY A 733 -21.29 -34.36 -17.58
N GLU A 734 -22.47 -34.76 -17.10
CA GLU A 734 -23.71 -35.02 -17.87
C GLU A 734 -23.77 -34.40 -19.28
N THR A 735 -24.00 -35.25 -20.28
CA THR A 735 -24.00 -34.84 -21.70
C THR A 735 -24.90 -33.63 -21.96
N PRO A 736 -24.58 -32.74 -22.92
CA PRO A 736 -25.43 -31.60 -23.27
C PRO A 736 -26.86 -31.99 -23.61
N HIS A 737 -27.11 -33.19 -24.16
CA HIS A 737 -28.47 -33.65 -24.42
C HIS A 737 -29.19 -34.06 -23.11
N GLN A 738 -28.52 -34.69 -22.16
CA GLN A 738 -29.07 -34.97 -20.83
C GLN A 738 -29.21 -33.70 -19.99
N LYS A 739 -28.29 -32.73 -20.11
CA LYS A 739 -28.34 -31.41 -19.48
C LYS A 739 -29.42 -30.53 -20.11
N ILE A 740 -29.62 -30.59 -21.43
CA ILE A 740 -30.68 -29.87 -22.14
C ILE A 740 -32.03 -30.55 -21.93
N GLU A 741 -32.11 -31.89 -21.91
CA GLU A 741 -33.36 -32.58 -21.56
C GLU A 741 -33.68 -32.43 -20.08
N ARG A 742 -32.70 -32.40 -19.18
CA ARG A 742 -32.91 -32.02 -17.78
C ARG A 742 -33.31 -30.56 -17.66
N LEU A 743 -32.65 -29.61 -18.33
CA LEU A 743 -33.02 -28.19 -18.31
C LEU A 743 -34.32 -27.91 -19.05
N LYS A 744 -34.69 -28.69 -20.07
CA LYS A 744 -36.00 -28.62 -20.74
C LYS A 744 -37.06 -29.29 -19.90
N ARG A 745 -36.77 -30.37 -19.18
CA ARG A 745 -37.64 -31.00 -18.19
C ARG A 745 -37.85 -30.04 -17.02
N GLU A 746 -36.79 -29.47 -16.46
CA GLU A 746 -36.81 -28.44 -15.41
C GLU A 746 -37.41 -27.11 -15.90
N ARG A 747 -37.35 -26.77 -17.20
CA ARG A 747 -38.01 -25.57 -17.77
C ARG A 747 -39.45 -25.84 -18.18
N ARG A 748 -39.82 -27.07 -18.54
CA ARG A 748 -41.21 -27.53 -18.74
C ARG A 748 -41.90 -27.71 -17.39
N GLU A 749 -41.20 -28.25 -16.40
CA GLU A 749 -41.57 -28.31 -15.00
C GLU A 749 -41.59 -26.90 -14.43
N ALA A 750 -40.60 -26.03 -14.63
CA ALA A 750 -40.67 -24.63 -14.17
C ALA A 750 -41.70 -23.79 -14.93
N LYS A 751 -42.06 -24.09 -16.20
CA LYS A 751 -43.19 -23.45 -16.90
C LYS A 751 -44.53 -24.02 -16.47
N ALA A 752 -44.63 -25.33 -16.23
CA ALA A 752 -45.83 -25.97 -15.69
C ALA A 752 -46.05 -25.57 -14.24
N LEU A 753 -44.97 -25.46 -13.46
CA LEU A 753 -44.88 -24.95 -12.10
C LEU A 753 -45.03 -23.44 -12.08
N ALA A 754 -44.60 -22.66 -13.08
CA ALA A 754 -44.90 -21.22 -13.19
C ALA A 754 -46.35 -20.97 -13.61
N LYS A 755 -46.96 -21.82 -14.46
CA LYS A 755 -48.38 -21.75 -14.85
C LYS A 755 -49.27 -22.27 -13.71
N GLN A 756 -48.84 -23.31 -12.99
CA GLN A 756 -49.41 -23.75 -11.72
C GLN A 756 -49.15 -22.73 -10.62
N LEU A 757 -48.00 -22.05 -10.53
CA LEU A 757 -47.69 -20.97 -9.58
C LEU A 757 -48.44 -19.71 -9.96
N THR A 758 -48.79 -19.43 -11.21
CA THR A 758 -49.63 -18.27 -11.54
C THR A 758 -51.09 -18.54 -11.16
N LYS A 759 -51.56 -19.78 -11.36
CA LYS A 759 -52.88 -20.25 -10.90
C LYS A 759 -52.92 -20.40 -9.37
N ALA A 760 -51.84 -20.88 -8.77
CA ALA A 760 -51.63 -21.10 -7.34
C ALA A 760 -51.17 -19.84 -6.61
N VAL A 761 -50.66 -18.80 -7.26
CA VAL A 761 -50.41 -17.44 -6.71
C VAL A 761 -51.73 -16.68 -6.68
N LYS A 762 -52.61 -16.85 -7.67
CA LYS A 762 -54.01 -16.38 -7.54
C LYS A 762 -54.77 -17.14 -6.42
N GLN A 763 -54.47 -18.42 -6.20
CA GLN A 763 -55.04 -19.23 -5.10
C GLN A 763 -54.30 -19.03 -3.76
N GLN A 764 -53.01 -18.68 -3.79
CA GLN A 764 -52.14 -18.38 -2.63
C GLN A 764 -52.29 -16.95 -2.19
N VAL A 765 -52.62 -15.96 -3.02
CA VAL A 765 -53.04 -14.64 -2.50
C VAL A 765 -54.31 -14.79 -1.63
N ARG A 766 -55.15 -15.80 -1.91
CA ARG A 766 -56.29 -16.22 -1.06
C ARG A 766 -55.91 -17.09 0.15
N LYS A 767 -54.80 -17.86 0.11
CA LYS A 767 -54.29 -18.69 1.24
C LYS A 767 -53.22 -18.01 2.12
N VAL A 768 -52.45 -17.05 1.59
CA VAL A 768 -51.46 -16.19 2.28
C VAL A 768 -52.17 -15.28 3.27
N LYS A 769 -53.45 -14.96 3.05
CA LYS A 769 -54.32 -14.36 4.08
C LYS A 769 -54.63 -15.30 5.27
N LYS A 770 -54.30 -16.59 5.16
CA LYS A 770 -54.68 -17.67 6.09
C LYS A 770 -53.50 -18.50 6.64
N VAL A 771 -52.27 -18.29 6.16
CA VAL A 771 -51.08 -19.07 6.58
C VAL A 771 -49.92 -18.16 7.04
N GLN A 772 -50.25 -16.91 7.36
CA GLN A 772 -49.40 -16.00 8.16
C GLN A 772 -49.18 -16.51 9.61
N GLU A 773 -49.68 -17.72 9.94
CA GLU A 773 -49.71 -18.30 11.28
C GLU A 773 -48.75 -19.49 11.54
N SER A 774 -47.87 -19.92 10.63
CA SER A 774 -47.01 -21.06 10.98
C SER A 774 -45.59 -21.04 10.43
N CYS A 775 -44.66 -20.71 11.32
CA CYS A 775 -43.32 -21.31 11.52
C CYS A 775 -42.40 -21.47 10.29
N MET A 776 -41.28 -20.73 10.22
CA MET A 776 -39.95 -21.14 10.75
C MET A 776 -39.40 -22.48 10.20
N MET A 777 -38.28 -22.45 9.45
CA MET A 777 -36.97 -23.12 9.74
C MET A 777 -36.04 -23.33 8.52
N ARG A 778 -34.74 -22.96 8.69
CA ARG A 778 -33.43 -23.51 8.14
C ARG A 778 -33.09 -23.33 6.63
N THR A 779 -32.10 -22.53 6.18
CA THR A 779 -30.59 -22.57 6.19
C THR A 779 -30.00 -23.77 5.40
N ASP A 780 -29.01 -23.66 4.49
CA ASP A 780 -27.61 -23.20 4.68
C ASP A 780 -26.89 -22.73 3.38
N GLY A 781 -25.99 -21.75 3.52
CA GLY A 781 -25.05 -21.27 2.49
C GLY A 781 -23.60 -21.35 2.99
N HIS A 782 -22.98 -22.53 2.90
CA HIS A 782 -21.68 -22.83 3.53
C HIS A 782 -20.48 -22.96 2.57
N GLY A 783 -20.65 -23.05 1.24
CA GLY A 783 -19.58 -23.48 0.32
C GLY A 783 -18.64 -22.40 -0.27
N MET A 784 -19.09 -21.16 -0.43
CA MET A 784 -18.36 -20.16 -1.26
C MET A 784 -17.20 -19.44 -0.57
N LEU A 785 -17.03 -19.64 0.74
CA LEU A 785 -16.23 -18.75 1.57
C LEU A 785 -14.80 -19.27 1.86
N PHE A 786 -14.58 -20.58 1.70
CA PHE A 786 -13.28 -21.22 1.88
C PHE A 786 -12.36 -21.08 0.65
N ALA A 787 -12.94 -20.98 -0.56
CA ALA A 787 -12.15 -20.85 -1.79
C ALA A 787 -11.44 -19.48 -1.93
N ALA A 788 -12.06 -18.41 -1.41
CA ALA A 788 -11.54 -17.05 -1.58
C ALA A 788 -10.36 -16.70 -0.63
N ILE A 789 -10.20 -17.43 0.49
CA ILE A 789 -9.11 -17.19 1.44
C ILE A 789 -7.81 -17.84 0.98
N SER A 790 -7.88 -19.02 0.37
CA SER A 790 -6.70 -19.76 -0.08
C SER A 790 -6.01 -19.13 -1.30
N ASP A 791 -6.75 -18.35 -2.10
CA ASP A 791 -6.20 -17.64 -3.28
C ASP A 791 -5.42 -16.36 -2.93
N MET A 792 -5.71 -15.73 -1.78
CA MET A 792 -4.94 -14.57 -1.28
C MET A 792 -3.56 -14.97 -0.75
N GLU A 793 -3.38 -16.19 -0.24
CA GLU A 793 -2.13 -16.67 0.35
C GLU A 793 -1.05 -16.96 -0.70
N ARG A 794 -1.42 -17.17 -1.97
CA ARG A 794 -0.47 -17.55 -3.04
C ARG A 794 0.17 -16.39 -3.80
N THR A 795 -0.31 -15.15 -3.68
CA THR A 795 0.03 -14.10 -4.67
C THR A 795 0.89 -12.92 -4.20
N ARG A 796 1.39 -12.82 -2.96
CA ARG A 796 2.26 -11.69 -2.57
C ARG A 796 3.38 -12.07 -1.59
N GLY A 797 4.60 -12.12 -2.09
CA GLY A 797 5.80 -11.96 -1.26
C GLY A 797 5.96 -10.50 -0.86
N LEU A 798 5.69 -10.18 0.40
CA LEU A 798 5.89 -8.84 0.98
C LEU A 798 6.66 -9.02 2.29
N THR A 799 7.94 -8.65 2.29
CA THR A 799 8.86 -8.74 3.45
C THR A 799 8.87 -7.48 4.31
N ASP A 800 7.94 -6.55 4.11
CA ASP A 800 7.92 -5.25 4.80
C ASP A 800 6.61 -5.03 5.59
N MET A 801 6.74 -5.00 6.92
CA MET A 801 5.64 -4.83 7.89
C MET A 801 4.96 -3.46 7.80
N GLU A 802 5.64 -2.44 7.27
CA GLU A 802 5.06 -1.11 7.07
C GLU A 802 4.05 -1.08 5.91
N ALA A 803 4.30 -1.88 4.87
CA ALA A 803 3.40 -2.02 3.73
C ALA A 803 2.08 -2.73 4.11
N LEU A 804 2.15 -3.71 5.02
CA LEU A 804 0.98 -4.42 5.55
C LEU A 804 0.11 -3.51 6.45
N ARG A 805 0.74 -2.65 7.27
CA ARG A 805 0.06 -1.60 8.08
C ARG A 805 -0.71 -0.59 7.23
N ARG A 806 -0.16 -0.16 6.08
CA ARG A 806 -0.82 0.78 5.15
C ARG A 806 -2.01 0.17 4.41
N HIS A 807 -2.00 -1.15 4.16
CA HIS A 807 -3.06 -1.82 3.40
C HIS A 807 -4.32 -2.16 4.23
N LEU A 808 -4.20 -2.29 5.56
CA LEU A 808 -5.26 -2.85 6.42
C LEU A 808 -5.80 -1.89 7.50
N SER A 809 -5.30 -0.65 7.62
CA SER A 809 -5.78 0.34 8.59
C SER A 809 -6.98 1.15 8.06
N PRO A 810 -8.08 1.37 8.83
CA PRO A 810 -9.20 2.22 8.41
C PRO A 810 -8.91 3.74 8.42
N GLY A 811 -7.72 4.18 8.84
CA GLY A 811 -7.43 5.61 9.05
C GLY A 811 -6.27 6.20 8.23
N ALA A 812 -5.48 5.39 7.52
CA ALA A 812 -4.21 5.83 6.93
C ALA A 812 -4.11 5.55 5.42
N CYS A 813 -5.15 5.89 4.66
CA CYS A 813 -5.01 6.24 3.24
C CYS A 813 -6.32 6.84 2.71
N LYS A 814 -6.46 8.17 2.73
CA LYS A 814 -7.44 8.87 1.87
C LYS A 814 -6.85 9.18 0.48
N GLY A 815 -5.71 8.58 0.11
CA GLY A 815 -4.94 8.89 -1.10
C GLY A 815 -4.68 7.73 -2.08
N CYS A 816 -5.23 6.53 -1.88
CA CYS A 816 -5.11 5.43 -2.85
C CYS A 816 -6.50 5.00 -3.34
N SER A 817 -6.96 5.59 -4.44
CA SER A 817 -8.13 5.16 -5.20
C SER A 817 -7.80 4.07 -6.24
N GLU A 818 -6.78 3.24 -5.99
CA GLU A 818 -6.54 2.01 -6.75
C GLU A 818 -6.60 0.82 -5.80
N LYS A 819 -7.82 0.44 -5.40
CA LYS A 819 -8.09 -0.91 -4.89
C LYS A 819 -8.59 -1.74 -6.08
N GLY A 820 -7.82 -2.73 -6.50
CA GLY A 820 -8.25 -3.67 -7.54
C GLY A 820 -9.58 -4.36 -7.18
N PRO A 821 -10.41 -4.74 -8.17
CA PRO A 821 -11.78 -5.22 -7.96
C PRO A 821 -11.89 -6.45 -7.02
N ALA A 822 -10.84 -7.26 -6.89
CA ALA A 822 -10.81 -8.43 -6.02
C ALA A 822 -10.79 -8.08 -4.51
N ALA A 823 -10.09 -7.02 -4.09
CA ALA A 823 -9.99 -6.63 -2.67
C ALA A 823 -11.30 -5.97 -2.17
N PHE A 824 -12.05 -5.33 -3.07
CA PHE A 824 -13.37 -4.77 -2.76
C PHE A 824 -14.43 -5.87 -2.61
N LEU A 825 -14.37 -6.91 -3.44
CA LEU A 825 -15.27 -8.07 -3.38
C LEU A 825 -15.04 -8.91 -2.11
N VAL A 826 -13.79 -9.23 -1.76
CA VAL A 826 -13.47 -10.03 -0.55
C VAL A 826 -13.82 -9.26 0.73
N GLY A 827 -13.58 -7.94 0.75
CA GLY A 827 -13.97 -7.07 1.86
C GLY A 827 -15.48 -6.95 2.04
N SER A 828 -16.28 -6.97 0.96
CA SER A 828 -17.74 -6.91 1.08
C SER A 828 -18.34 -8.23 1.55
N VAL A 829 -17.80 -9.36 1.08
CA VAL A 829 -18.25 -10.72 1.46
C VAL A 829 -17.92 -11.04 2.93
N VAL A 830 -16.74 -10.67 3.42
CA VAL A 830 -16.42 -10.87 4.85
C VAL A 830 -17.33 -10.02 5.75
N ARG A 831 -17.67 -8.80 5.32
CA ARG A 831 -18.59 -7.89 6.04
C ARG A 831 -20.03 -8.38 6.04
N SER A 832 -20.52 -8.95 4.94
CA SER A 832 -21.88 -9.53 4.90
C SER A 832 -21.97 -10.78 5.76
N VAL A 833 -21.01 -11.70 5.64
CA VAL A 833 -21.00 -12.94 6.44
C VAL A 833 -20.97 -12.66 7.94
N LEU A 834 -20.10 -11.74 8.41
CA LEU A 834 -20.05 -11.45 9.84
C LEU A 834 -21.35 -10.80 10.34
N ARG A 835 -21.94 -9.90 9.54
CA ARG A 835 -23.20 -9.26 9.86
C ARG A 835 -24.35 -10.27 9.93
N ASP A 836 -24.40 -11.21 9.00
CA ASP A 836 -25.45 -12.23 8.94
C ASP A 836 -25.29 -13.22 10.10
N PHE A 837 -24.06 -13.59 10.46
CA PHE A 837 -23.76 -14.40 11.64
C PHE A 837 -24.24 -13.73 12.94
N VAL A 838 -23.97 -12.44 13.13
CA VAL A 838 -24.43 -11.68 14.31
C VAL A 838 -25.96 -11.60 14.36
N LYS A 839 -26.61 -11.35 13.22
CA LYS A 839 -28.09 -11.31 13.13
C LYS A 839 -28.73 -12.68 13.37
N ASP A 840 -28.08 -13.75 12.95
CA ASP A 840 -28.53 -15.11 13.18
C ASP A 840 -28.48 -15.47 14.66
N LEU A 841 -27.35 -15.22 15.34
CA LEU A 841 -27.24 -15.39 16.79
C LEU A 841 -28.28 -14.57 17.55
N GLN A 842 -28.48 -13.31 17.14
CA GLN A 842 -29.49 -12.45 17.76
C GLN A 842 -30.91 -13.03 17.64
N ARG A 843 -31.25 -13.61 16.48
CA ARG A 843 -32.56 -14.24 16.25
C ARG A 843 -32.71 -15.57 17.01
N ARG A 844 -31.71 -16.46 16.95
CA ARG A 844 -31.75 -17.79 17.59
C ARG A 844 -31.88 -17.70 19.10
N PHE A 845 -31.19 -16.75 19.71
CA PHE A 845 -31.10 -16.63 21.17
C PHE A 845 -31.92 -15.46 21.74
N HIS A 846 -32.73 -14.80 20.89
CA HIS A 846 -33.56 -13.66 21.28
C HIS A 846 -32.76 -12.58 22.06
N LEU A 847 -31.58 -12.23 21.55
CA LEU A 847 -30.67 -11.28 22.18
C LEU A 847 -31.16 -9.85 21.93
N ASP A 848 -31.13 -9.00 22.95
CA ASP A 848 -31.57 -7.61 22.86
C ASP A 848 -30.57 -6.76 22.07
N ARG A 849 -29.27 -6.93 22.33
CA ARG A 849 -28.18 -6.19 21.68
C ARG A 849 -27.02 -7.11 21.34
N ALA A 850 -26.36 -6.83 20.22
CA ALA A 850 -25.20 -7.57 19.76
C ALA A 850 -24.19 -6.64 19.07
N THR A 851 -22.91 -6.86 19.32
CA THR A 851 -21.79 -6.16 18.69
C THR A 851 -20.69 -7.16 18.36
N ALA A 852 -20.09 -7.01 17.19
CA ALA A 852 -18.96 -7.81 16.75
C ALA A 852 -17.87 -6.90 16.19
N ALA A 853 -16.63 -7.21 16.54
CA ALA A 853 -15.45 -6.53 16.00
C ALA A 853 -14.40 -7.55 15.54
N LEU A 854 -13.84 -7.29 14.37
CA LEU A 854 -12.71 -8.03 13.82
C LEU A 854 -11.46 -7.16 13.96
N GLU A 855 -10.44 -7.68 14.63
CA GLU A 855 -9.21 -6.97 15.00
C GLU A 855 -7.97 -7.77 14.56
N LEU A 856 -6.86 -7.10 14.27
CA LEU A 856 -5.60 -7.76 13.95
C LEU A 856 -4.94 -8.27 15.24
N HIS A 857 -4.52 -9.53 15.26
CA HIS A 857 -3.68 -10.06 16.32
C HIS A 857 -2.25 -9.61 16.08
N SER A 858 -1.86 -8.44 16.60
CA SER A 858 -0.56 -7.82 16.35
C SER A 858 0.63 -8.72 16.68
N GLN A 859 0.64 -9.33 17.88
CA GLN A 859 1.74 -10.19 18.33
C GLN A 859 1.91 -11.46 17.49
N VAL A 860 0.85 -12.26 17.33
CA VAL A 860 0.92 -13.48 16.50
C VAL A 860 1.19 -13.15 15.03
N SER A 861 0.71 -12.00 14.55
CA SER A 861 1.01 -11.57 13.18
C SER A 861 2.49 -11.25 12.99
N LEU A 862 3.13 -10.66 14.00
CA LEU A 862 4.57 -10.39 14.02
C LEU A 862 5.39 -11.69 14.11
N GLU A 863 5.05 -12.56 15.06
CA GLU A 863 5.75 -13.83 15.30
C GLU A 863 5.68 -14.78 14.11
N ARG A 864 4.52 -14.89 13.47
CA ARG A 864 4.29 -15.81 12.34
C ARG A 864 4.57 -15.21 10.97
N LYS A 865 4.85 -13.90 10.89
CA LYS A 865 4.98 -13.14 9.64
C LYS A 865 3.78 -13.34 8.68
N GLN A 866 2.59 -13.52 9.24
CA GLN A 866 1.33 -13.75 8.52
C GLN A 866 0.21 -12.95 9.20
N ALA A 867 -0.76 -12.42 8.46
CA ALA A 867 -1.86 -11.65 9.06
C ALA A 867 -2.81 -12.57 9.83
N ALA A 868 -2.79 -12.51 11.17
CA ALA A 868 -3.72 -13.20 12.05
C ALA A 868 -4.78 -12.22 12.59
N VAL A 869 -6.02 -12.69 12.75
CA VAL A 869 -7.15 -11.86 13.22
C VAL A 869 -7.87 -12.46 14.41
N HIS A 870 -8.44 -11.61 15.24
CA HIS A 870 -9.33 -11.93 16.35
C HIS A 870 -10.75 -11.47 16.05
N LEU A 871 -11.72 -12.36 16.27
CA LEU A 871 -13.14 -12.01 16.30
C LEU A 871 -13.59 -11.85 17.75
N HIS A 872 -13.99 -10.64 18.12
CA HIS A 872 -14.59 -10.35 19.40
C HIS A 872 -16.11 -10.16 19.23
N LEU A 873 -16.89 -10.78 20.12
CA LEU A 873 -18.34 -10.71 20.12
C LEU A 873 -18.84 -10.31 21.51
N MET A 874 -19.83 -9.43 21.57
CA MET A 874 -20.52 -9.02 22.79
C MET A 874 -22.02 -9.01 22.56
N TRP A 875 -22.78 -9.56 23.50
CA TRP A 875 -24.24 -9.54 23.47
C TRP A 875 -24.84 -9.44 24.86
N ASP A 876 -26.06 -8.92 24.95
CA ASP A 876 -26.88 -8.94 26.17
C ASP A 876 -28.34 -9.29 25.90
N SER A 877 -28.97 -9.92 26.89
CA SER A 877 -30.40 -10.24 26.90
C SER A 877 -31.00 -9.98 28.29
N ARG A 878 -32.23 -9.47 28.32
CA ARG A 878 -33.05 -9.29 29.53
C ARG A 878 -33.59 -10.62 30.06
N LYS A 879 -33.63 -11.67 29.23
CA LYS A 879 -33.99 -13.03 29.62
C LYS A 879 -32.71 -13.84 29.83
N SER A 880 -32.75 -14.81 30.75
CA SER A 880 -31.64 -15.75 30.91
C SER A 880 -31.52 -16.61 29.65
N VAL A 881 -30.31 -16.71 29.09
CA VAL A 881 -30.02 -17.46 27.86
C VAL A 881 -28.90 -18.44 28.18
N SER A 882 -29.10 -19.73 27.88
CA SER A 882 -28.06 -20.76 27.97
C SER A 882 -27.40 -20.93 26.60
N MET A 883 -26.08 -20.86 26.54
CA MET A 883 -25.29 -21.03 25.32
C MET A 883 -24.02 -21.85 25.63
N GLY A 884 -23.76 -22.88 24.85
CA GLY A 884 -22.52 -23.65 24.87
C GLY A 884 -21.50 -23.13 23.84
N LYS A 885 -20.23 -23.57 23.95
CA LYS A 885 -19.18 -23.23 22.97
C LYS A 885 -19.54 -23.64 21.53
N GLY A 886 -20.28 -24.74 21.38
CA GLY A 886 -20.76 -25.24 20.08
C GLY A 886 -21.82 -24.35 19.41
N ASP A 887 -22.53 -23.53 20.19
CA ASP A 887 -23.60 -22.67 19.67
C ASP A 887 -23.08 -21.42 18.95
N VAL A 888 -21.81 -21.08 19.18
CA VAL A 888 -21.16 -19.83 18.74
C VAL A 888 -19.88 -20.15 17.95
N VAL A 889 -19.96 -21.10 17.02
CA VAL A 889 -18.83 -21.45 16.14
C VAL A 889 -18.84 -20.54 14.93
N PHE A 890 -17.77 -19.75 14.74
CA PHE A 890 -17.59 -18.93 13.55
C PHE A 890 -16.57 -19.59 12.63
N ARG A 891 -17.02 -20.05 11.45
CA ARG A 891 -16.18 -20.73 10.43
C ARG A 891 -15.34 -21.91 10.98
N GLY A 892 -15.95 -22.74 11.83
CA GLY A 892 -15.28 -23.90 12.42
C GLY A 892 -14.35 -23.57 13.59
N ALA A 893 -14.13 -22.29 13.91
CA ALA A 893 -13.38 -21.88 15.08
C ALA A 893 -14.34 -21.68 16.27
N PRO A 894 -14.18 -22.43 17.38
CA PRO A 894 -14.92 -22.18 18.61
C PRO A 894 -14.41 -20.89 19.28
N PRO A 895 -15.24 -20.15 20.01
CA PRO A 895 -14.83 -18.91 20.63
C PRO A 895 -14.09 -19.20 21.94
N HIS A 896 -13.15 -18.32 22.28
CA HIS A 896 -12.69 -18.19 23.65
C HIS A 896 -13.72 -17.38 24.44
N MET A 897 -14.42 -18.05 25.37
CA MET A 897 -15.37 -17.38 26.27
C MET A 897 -14.60 -16.92 27.52
N SER A 898 -14.35 -15.62 27.66
CA SER A 898 -13.87 -15.09 28.94
C SER A 898 -15.00 -15.17 29.96
N VAL A 899 -14.77 -15.88 31.06
CA VAL A 899 -15.73 -16.00 32.17
C VAL A 899 -15.76 -14.71 33.02
N ASP A 900 -14.90 -13.73 32.70
CA ASP A 900 -14.73 -12.45 33.39
C ASP A 900 -15.85 -11.43 33.16
N CYS A 901 -17.00 -11.86 32.63
CA CYS A 901 -18.22 -11.09 32.69
C CYS A 901 -18.56 -10.92 34.17
N ALA A 902 -18.20 -9.75 34.74
CA ALA A 902 -18.38 -9.43 36.14
C ALA A 902 -19.67 -10.06 36.66
N GLN A 903 -19.59 -10.79 37.78
CA GLN A 903 -20.75 -11.23 38.59
C GLN A 903 -21.50 -10.03 39.20
N ALA A 904 -21.53 -8.90 38.49
CA ALA A 904 -22.31 -7.73 38.81
C ALA A 904 -23.77 -8.17 38.93
N ARG A 905 -24.44 -7.64 39.96
CA ARG A 905 -25.87 -7.82 40.21
C ARG A 905 -26.58 -6.48 40.04
N GLY A 906 -27.80 -6.48 39.52
CA GLY A 906 -28.64 -5.27 39.38
C GLY A 906 -28.11 -4.23 38.38
N ARG A 907 -28.17 -2.93 38.71
CA ARG A 907 -27.82 -1.84 37.77
C ARG A 907 -26.36 -1.87 37.29
N SER A 908 -25.46 -2.48 38.04
CA SER A 908 -24.06 -2.63 37.66
C SER A 908 -23.87 -3.56 36.45
N CYS A 909 -24.80 -4.49 36.20
CA CYS A 909 -24.76 -5.37 35.02
C CYS A 909 -24.88 -4.55 33.73
N ARG A 910 -25.84 -3.62 33.69
CA ARG A 910 -26.09 -2.82 32.48
C ARG A 910 -24.90 -1.95 32.10
N LYS A 911 -24.25 -1.35 33.11
CA LYS A 911 -23.03 -0.57 32.93
C LYS A 911 -21.88 -1.43 32.39
N ALA A 912 -21.72 -2.65 32.91
CA ALA A 912 -20.72 -3.61 32.42
C ALA A 912 -21.00 -4.05 30.97
N TRP A 913 -22.27 -4.29 30.62
CA TRP A 913 -22.65 -4.62 29.24
C TRP A 913 -22.37 -3.45 28.29
N ASP A 914 -22.75 -2.22 28.66
CA ASP A 914 -22.49 -1.03 27.87
C ASP A 914 -20.98 -0.79 27.67
N GLN A 915 -20.17 -1.04 28.70
CA GLN A 915 -18.71 -0.99 28.60
C GLN A 915 -18.16 -2.04 27.62
N GLY A 916 -18.67 -3.28 27.66
CA GLY A 916 -18.28 -4.33 26.70
C GLY A 916 -18.68 -3.98 25.25
N HIS A 917 -19.89 -3.45 25.06
CA HIS A 917 -20.34 -2.98 23.75
C HIS A 917 -19.51 -1.79 23.25
N TYR A 918 -19.12 -0.86 24.13
CA TYR A 918 -18.24 0.25 23.79
C TYR A 918 -16.82 -0.24 23.44
N TYR A 919 -16.27 -1.18 24.21
CA TYR A 919 -14.94 -1.75 23.99
C TYR A 919 -14.75 -2.26 22.55
N LEU A 920 -15.80 -2.83 21.94
CA LEU A 920 -15.78 -3.31 20.56
C LEU A 920 -16.05 -2.23 19.51
N GLN A 921 -16.71 -1.13 19.88
CA GLN A 921 -17.03 -0.02 18.97
C GLN A 921 -15.95 1.06 18.93
N CYS A 922 -15.12 1.15 19.99
CA CYS A 922 -14.01 2.09 20.07
C CYS A 922 -12.98 1.80 18.97
N PRO A 923 -12.47 2.82 18.24
CA PRO A 923 -11.51 2.63 17.15
C PRO A 923 -10.10 2.30 17.70
N LYS A 924 -9.93 1.04 18.13
CA LYS A 924 -8.68 0.50 18.68
C LYS A 924 -7.60 0.33 17.61
N ILE A 925 -6.36 0.32 18.05
CA ILE A 925 -5.19 -0.02 17.24
C ILE A 925 -5.38 -1.45 16.73
N GLY A 926 -5.39 -1.62 15.41
CA GLY A 926 -5.62 -2.92 14.76
C GLY A 926 -7.10 -3.24 14.46
N ALA A 927 -8.05 -2.33 14.70
CA ALA A 927 -9.45 -2.55 14.30
C ALA A 927 -9.60 -2.63 12.77
N ILE A 928 -10.24 -3.69 12.27
CA ILE A 928 -10.45 -3.96 10.83
C ILE A 928 -11.90 -3.69 10.44
N TYR A 929 -12.85 -4.24 11.21
CA TYR A 929 -14.27 -4.09 10.95
C TYR A 929 -15.08 -4.19 12.24
N MET A 930 -16.19 -3.47 12.31
CA MET A 930 -17.13 -3.52 13.42
C MET A 930 -18.57 -3.45 12.91
N THR A 931 -19.46 -4.22 13.53
CA THR A 931 -20.90 -4.13 13.34
C THR A 931 -21.61 -4.19 14.69
N THR A 932 -22.71 -3.46 14.83
CA THR A 932 -23.46 -3.37 16.08
C THR A 932 -24.93 -3.14 15.82
N THR A 933 -25.80 -3.68 16.68
CA THR A 933 -27.23 -3.33 16.75
C THR A 933 -27.50 -2.26 17.80
N ALA A 934 -26.48 -1.87 18.57
CA ALA A 934 -26.56 -0.85 19.61
C ALA A 934 -25.38 0.11 19.50
N ALA A 935 -25.58 1.19 18.75
CA ALA A 935 -24.54 2.20 18.55
C ALA A 935 -24.26 2.98 19.85
N CYS A 936 -22.99 3.09 20.22
CA CYS A 936 -22.54 3.96 21.31
C CYS A 936 -22.89 5.43 21.02
N TYR A 937 -23.02 6.24 22.08
CA TYR A 937 -23.44 7.65 22.05
C TYR A 937 -24.87 7.92 21.56
N THR A 938 -25.60 6.90 21.10
CA THR A 938 -26.99 7.01 20.65
C THR A 938 -27.88 6.06 21.44
N CYS A 939 -27.57 4.77 21.47
CA CYS A 939 -28.30 3.78 22.25
C CYS A 939 -27.95 3.83 23.75
N PHE A 940 -26.73 4.24 24.09
CA PHE A 940 -26.24 4.38 25.46
C PHE A 940 -25.10 5.43 25.55
N GLY A 941 -24.89 6.00 26.73
CA GLY A 941 -23.79 6.94 26.99
C GLY A 941 -22.48 6.22 27.34
N VAL A 942 -21.35 6.82 26.98
CA VAL A 942 -20.01 6.30 27.25
C VAL A 942 -19.38 7.05 28.41
N SER A 943 -18.76 6.31 29.33
CA SER A 943 -18.03 6.88 30.47
C SER A 943 -16.58 7.21 30.05
N PRO A 944 -16.05 8.42 30.35
CA PRO A 944 -14.66 8.77 30.09
C PRO A 944 -13.65 7.76 30.67
N GLU A 945 -13.95 7.17 31.83
CA GLU A 945 -13.10 6.20 32.51
C GLU A 945 -12.87 4.93 31.66
N TRP A 946 -13.83 4.58 30.78
CA TRP A 946 -13.67 3.48 29.83
C TRP A 946 -12.65 3.83 28.73
N VAL A 947 -12.64 5.09 28.29
CA VAL A 947 -11.64 5.63 27.35
C VAL A 947 -10.26 5.61 28.01
N THR A 948 -10.18 6.06 29.27
CA THR A 948 -8.93 6.08 30.04
C THR A 948 -8.33 4.67 30.18
N SER A 949 -9.14 3.66 30.52
CA SER A 949 -8.67 2.27 30.63
C SER A 949 -8.12 1.71 29.31
N LEU A 950 -8.76 2.05 28.17
CA LEU A 950 -8.27 1.67 26.85
C LEU A 950 -6.96 2.37 26.48
N TRP A 951 -6.82 3.64 26.86
CA TRP A 951 -5.61 4.41 26.61
C TRP A 951 -4.44 3.95 27.48
N GLN A 952 -4.69 3.71 28.78
CA GLN A 952 -3.71 3.16 29.73
C GLN A 952 -3.18 1.78 29.30
N SER A 953 -4.04 0.95 28.70
CA SER A 953 -3.64 -0.35 28.14
C SER A 953 -3.08 -0.26 26.71
N CYS A 954 -2.79 0.95 26.22
CA CYS A 954 -2.24 1.23 24.89
C CYS A 954 -3.06 0.62 23.73
N LYS A 955 -4.38 0.44 23.92
CA LYS A 955 -5.29 -0.09 22.89
C LYS A 955 -5.79 1.00 21.94
N ILE A 956 -5.71 2.26 22.33
CA ILE A 956 -6.06 3.43 21.51
C ILE A 956 -4.92 4.45 21.55
N THR A 957 -4.79 5.25 20.49
CA THR A 957 -3.81 6.35 20.45
C THR A 957 -4.29 7.55 21.26
N LYS A 958 -3.37 8.48 21.52
CA LYS A 958 -3.69 9.77 22.15
C LYS A 958 -4.80 10.51 21.40
N GLU A 959 -4.68 10.65 20.08
CA GLU A 959 -5.62 11.39 19.23
C GLU A 959 -7.01 10.73 19.25
N THR A 960 -7.04 9.40 19.30
CA THR A 960 -8.30 8.66 19.47
C THR A 960 -8.90 8.93 20.85
N ALA A 961 -8.08 8.90 21.92
CA ALA A 961 -8.56 9.17 23.27
C ALA A 961 -9.14 10.59 23.39
N GLU A 962 -8.45 11.62 22.88
CA GLU A 962 -8.93 13.01 22.87
C GLU A 962 -10.30 13.13 22.20
N LYS A 963 -10.47 12.54 21.01
CA LYS A 963 -11.75 12.53 20.29
C LYS A 963 -12.85 11.80 21.05
N GLU A 964 -12.56 10.66 21.66
CA GLU A 964 -13.53 9.89 22.43
C GLU A 964 -13.93 10.62 23.73
N TYR A 965 -13.01 11.32 24.40
CA TYR A 965 -13.34 12.18 25.55
C TYR A 965 -14.30 13.31 25.17
N VAL A 966 -14.10 13.95 24.02
CA VAL A 966 -15.02 14.98 23.51
C VAL A 966 -16.41 14.37 23.27
N LYS A 967 -16.50 13.20 22.59
CA LYS A 967 -17.78 12.50 22.36
C LYS A 967 -18.48 12.09 23.65
N CYS A 968 -17.75 11.83 24.73
CA CYS A 968 -18.32 11.51 26.03
C CYS A 968 -19.06 12.69 26.67
N LYS A 969 -18.86 13.95 26.25
CA LYS A 969 -19.57 15.17 26.76
C LYS A 969 -19.47 15.42 28.29
N LYS A 970 -18.66 14.66 29.02
CA LYS A 970 -18.59 14.67 30.49
C LYS A 970 -17.17 15.00 30.95
N HIS A 971 -17.02 16.07 31.74
CA HIS A 971 -15.76 16.58 32.27
C HIS A 971 -14.65 16.71 31.21
N VAL A 972 -15.01 17.16 29.99
CA VAL A 972 -14.14 17.09 28.81
C VAL A 972 -12.80 17.80 29.05
N ARG A 973 -12.83 18.97 29.71
CA ARG A 973 -11.64 19.76 30.02
C ARG A 973 -10.62 19.00 30.86
N ALA A 974 -11.05 18.43 31.99
CA ALA A 974 -10.16 17.73 32.91
C ALA A 974 -9.46 16.53 32.25
N TYR A 975 -10.19 15.74 31.44
CA TYR A 975 -9.61 14.60 30.75
C TYR A 975 -8.62 15.02 29.64
N LEU A 976 -8.90 16.07 28.88
CA LEU A 976 -7.96 16.59 27.89
C LEU A 976 -6.71 17.21 28.53
N GLU A 977 -6.85 17.90 29.67
CA GLU A 977 -5.70 18.43 30.44
C GLU A 977 -4.81 17.29 30.97
N ASN A 978 -5.39 16.19 31.45
CA ASN A 978 -4.62 15.01 31.86
C ASN A 978 -3.84 14.38 30.70
N VAL A 979 -4.46 14.25 29.52
CA VAL A 979 -3.79 13.75 28.31
C VAL A 979 -2.64 14.66 27.91
N LYS A 980 -2.86 15.98 27.95
CA LYS A 980 -1.81 16.98 27.67
C LYS A 980 -0.64 16.85 28.64
N PHE A 981 -0.91 16.79 29.94
CA PHE A 981 0.12 16.66 30.97
C PHE A 981 0.95 15.38 30.81
N HIS A 982 0.30 14.22 30.63
CA HIS A 982 1.02 12.97 30.36
C HIS A 982 1.85 13.05 29.08
N THR A 983 1.33 13.67 28.01
CA THR A 983 2.11 13.88 26.77
C THR A 983 3.35 14.72 27.05
N GLN A 984 3.24 15.77 27.88
CA GLN A 984 4.37 16.62 28.25
C GLN A 984 5.43 15.83 29.02
N CYS A 985 5.03 14.97 29.97
CA CYS A 985 5.97 14.11 30.71
C CYS A 985 6.72 13.14 29.77
N VAL A 986 5.99 12.37 28.94
CA VAL A 986 6.61 11.43 27.98
C VAL A 986 7.52 12.15 27.00
N ARG A 987 7.13 13.35 26.57
CA ARG A 987 7.95 14.18 25.69
C ARG A 987 9.22 14.65 26.39
N ALA A 988 9.15 15.07 27.65
CA ALA A 988 10.32 15.49 28.42
C ALA A 988 11.34 14.35 28.54
N ASP A 989 10.89 13.13 28.83
CA ASP A 989 11.76 11.94 28.91
C ASP A 989 12.44 11.65 27.56
N ALA A 990 11.67 11.66 26.46
CA ALA A 990 12.21 11.42 25.12
C ALA A 990 13.15 12.54 24.63
N VAL A 991 12.93 13.78 25.06
CA VAL A 991 13.85 14.90 24.80
C VAL A 991 15.15 14.72 25.57
N ALA A 992 15.08 14.32 26.85
CA ALA A 992 16.26 14.04 27.66
C ALA A 992 17.11 12.90 27.06
N GLU A 993 16.48 11.82 26.57
CA GLU A 993 17.18 10.73 25.86
C GLU A 993 17.89 11.23 24.59
N ARG A 994 17.22 12.10 23.82
CA ARG A 994 17.79 12.70 22.61
C ARG A 994 18.94 13.64 22.91
N GLN A 995 18.84 14.43 23.99
CA GLN A 995 19.91 15.31 24.44
C GLN A 995 21.14 14.48 24.87
N ALA A 996 20.93 13.40 25.63
CA ALA A 996 22.00 12.49 26.02
C ALA A 996 22.67 11.82 24.81
N ALA A 997 21.90 11.45 23.78
CA ALA A 997 22.45 10.93 22.52
C ALA A 997 23.29 11.97 21.77
N ALA A 998 22.79 13.21 21.67
CA ALA A 998 23.53 14.31 21.05
C ALA A 998 24.85 14.62 21.76
N LEU A 999 24.86 14.59 23.09
CA LEU A 999 26.07 14.76 23.89
C LEU A 999 27.10 13.64 23.63
N ARG A 1000 26.66 12.38 23.55
CA ARG A 1000 27.55 11.24 23.19
C ARG A 1000 28.18 11.41 21.80
N ASP A 1001 27.41 11.87 20.83
CA ASP A 1001 27.90 12.10 19.46
C ASP A 1001 28.89 13.27 19.36
N LEU A 1002 28.77 14.26 20.26
CA LEU A 1002 29.66 15.42 20.33
C LEU A 1002 30.91 15.17 21.17
N GLN A 1003 30.89 14.21 22.08
CA GLN A 1003 32.00 13.90 22.98
C GLN A 1003 33.35 13.73 22.26
N PRO A 1004 33.46 13.04 21.11
CA PRO A 1004 34.74 12.89 20.39
C PRO A 1004 35.27 14.20 19.79
N LEU A 1005 34.43 15.23 19.66
CA LEU A 1005 34.79 16.54 19.11
C LEU A 1005 35.21 17.53 20.22
N MET A 1006 34.98 17.21 21.49
CA MET A 1006 35.40 18.04 22.61
C MET A 1006 36.93 18.01 22.70
N ARG A 1007 37.54 19.20 22.80
CA ARG A 1007 38.99 19.36 22.90
C ARG A 1007 39.35 19.94 24.26
N ASP A 1008 40.52 19.56 24.77
CA ASP A 1008 41.01 20.07 26.05
C ASP A 1008 41.15 21.60 26.02
N PRO A 1009 40.72 22.31 27.07
CA PRO A 1009 40.97 23.74 27.19
C PRO A 1009 42.47 24.05 27.27
N ILE A 1010 42.90 25.17 26.70
CA ILE A 1010 44.25 25.71 26.92
C ILE A 1010 44.33 26.41 28.28
N ARG A 1011 45.54 26.61 28.82
CA ARG A 1011 45.72 27.45 30.02
C ARG A 1011 45.93 28.90 29.62
N VAL A 1012 45.09 29.81 30.15
CA VAL A 1012 45.24 31.26 29.94
C VAL A 1012 45.93 31.87 31.15
N GLN A 1013 47.14 32.41 30.97
CA GLN A 1013 47.99 32.88 32.06
C GLN A 1013 47.31 33.91 32.96
N GLN A 1014 46.62 34.91 32.38
CA GLN A 1014 45.88 35.93 33.14
C GLN A 1014 44.76 35.36 34.00
N VAL A 1015 44.11 34.26 33.58
CA VAL A 1015 43.10 33.58 34.40
C VAL A 1015 43.74 32.91 35.61
N GLU A 1016 44.90 32.28 35.42
CA GLU A 1016 45.64 31.62 36.50
C GLU A 1016 46.28 32.61 37.49
N SER A 1017 46.76 33.76 37.01
CA SER A 1017 47.42 34.77 37.85
C SER A 1017 46.45 35.72 38.55
N ASP A 1018 45.36 36.12 37.89
CA ASP A 1018 44.54 37.25 38.36
C ASP A 1018 43.16 36.83 38.83
N PHE A 1019 42.52 35.86 38.15
CA PHE A 1019 41.14 35.47 38.45
C PHE A 1019 41.04 34.35 39.50
N LEU A 1020 41.67 33.19 39.24
CA LEU A 1020 41.56 32.01 40.11
C LEU A 1020 42.08 32.22 41.55
N PRO A 1021 43.14 33.03 41.80
CA PRO A 1021 43.63 33.25 43.16
C PRO A 1021 42.62 33.94 44.09
N GLN A 1022 41.63 34.67 43.56
CA GLN A 1022 40.57 35.31 44.35
C GLN A 1022 39.70 34.32 45.15
N PHE A 1023 39.72 33.03 44.77
CA PHE A 1023 38.94 31.97 45.42
C PHE A 1023 39.73 31.15 46.42
N ARG A 1024 41.04 31.39 46.55
CA ARG A 1024 41.92 30.71 47.53
C ARG A 1024 42.01 31.44 48.87
N ARG A 1025 41.55 32.69 48.93
CA ARG A 1025 41.59 33.55 50.12
C ARG A 1025 40.22 34.20 50.39
N PRO A 1026 39.88 34.50 51.65
CA PRO A 1026 38.69 35.27 51.98
C PRO A 1026 38.78 36.69 51.40
N MET A 1027 37.74 37.14 50.71
CA MET A 1027 37.60 38.50 50.17
C MET A 1027 36.15 38.94 50.32
N PHE A 1028 35.89 40.22 50.62
CA PHE A 1028 34.51 40.74 50.74
C PHE A 1028 33.84 41.01 49.38
N ARG A 1029 34.64 41.35 48.36
CA ARG A 1029 34.20 41.54 46.97
C ARG A 1029 35.22 40.92 46.04
N ARG A 1030 34.76 40.31 44.96
CA ARG A 1030 35.61 39.71 43.92
C ARG A 1030 35.34 40.35 42.57
N LYS A 1031 36.35 40.34 41.71
CA LYS A 1031 36.20 40.71 40.30
C LYS A 1031 35.64 39.53 39.51
N PHE A 1032 34.70 39.81 38.61
CA PHE A 1032 34.18 38.82 37.66
C PHE A 1032 35.05 38.73 36.41
N LEU A 1033 35.05 37.57 35.76
CA LEU A 1033 35.83 37.33 34.54
C LEU A 1033 34.99 37.65 33.30
N VAL A 1034 35.56 38.39 32.35
CA VAL A 1034 34.95 38.67 31.05
C VAL A 1034 35.82 38.06 29.95
N LEU A 1035 35.25 37.15 29.16
CA LEU A 1035 35.90 36.57 27.98
C LEU A 1035 35.33 37.22 26.72
N THR A 1036 36.10 38.11 26.09
CA THR A 1036 35.70 38.82 24.87
C THR A 1036 36.53 38.38 23.67
N GLY A 1037 36.04 38.59 22.45
CA GLY A 1037 36.73 38.23 21.19
C GLY A 1037 35.80 37.59 20.16
N PRO A 1038 36.30 37.25 18.96
CA PRO A 1038 35.50 36.68 17.87
C PRO A 1038 34.69 35.43 18.24
N THR A 1039 33.65 35.15 17.44
CA THR A 1039 32.83 33.94 17.61
C THR A 1039 33.66 32.67 17.32
N ARG A 1040 33.29 31.53 17.94
CA ARG A 1040 33.91 30.18 17.76
C ARG A 1040 35.28 29.91 18.39
N LEU A 1041 35.75 30.78 19.28
CA LEU A 1041 37.01 30.56 20.02
C LEU A 1041 36.87 29.67 21.27
N GLY A 1042 35.70 29.08 21.53
CA GLY A 1042 35.50 28.14 22.65
C GLY A 1042 35.37 28.78 24.04
N LYS A 1043 35.08 30.08 24.11
CA LYS A 1043 34.98 30.86 25.36
C LYS A 1043 34.05 30.25 26.41
N THR A 1044 32.82 29.90 26.01
CA THR A 1044 31.82 29.30 26.92
C THR A 1044 32.31 27.96 27.49
N ILE A 1045 32.88 27.08 26.64
CA ILE A 1045 33.40 25.77 27.06
C ILE A 1045 34.58 25.95 28.02
N TYR A 1046 35.49 26.87 27.71
CA TYR A 1046 36.62 27.22 28.58
C TYR A 1046 36.14 27.71 29.95
N GLY A 1047 35.22 28.68 29.98
CA GLY A 1047 34.64 29.22 31.21
C GLY A 1047 33.97 28.15 32.07
N ARG A 1048 33.18 27.26 31.45
CA ARG A 1048 32.53 26.12 32.11
C ARG A 1048 33.52 25.07 32.62
N GLY A 1049 34.73 25.02 32.07
CA GLY A 1049 35.78 24.07 32.45
C GLY A 1049 36.58 24.51 33.68
N LEU A 1050 36.63 25.82 34.00
CA LEU A 1050 37.51 26.36 35.04
C LEU A 1050 37.28 25.77 36.44
N PHE A 1051 36.03 25.50 36.80
CA PHE A 1051 35.64 24.95 38.10
C PHE A 1051 35.04 23.53 38.01
N GLY A 1052 35.09 22.93 36.82
CA GLY A 1052 34.41 21.67 36.49
C GLY A 1052 33.01 21.90 35.91
N HIS A 1053 32.66 21.11 34.88
CA HIS A 1053 31.40 21.27 34.16
C HIS A 1053 30.16 21.06 35.03
N ASP A 1054 30.18 20.10 35.96
CA ASP A 1054 29.03 19.81 36.84
C ASP A 1054 28.87 20.81 37.99
N ALA A 1055 29.94 21.57 38.28
CA ALA A 1055 30.01 22.57 39.34
C ALA A 1055 29.88 24.00 38.78
N THR A 1056 29.57 24.18 37.51
CA THR A 1056 29.35 25.49 36.89
C THR A 1056 27.94 25.57 36.33
N LEU A 1057 27.14 26.50 36.83
CA LEU A 1057 25.82 26.80 36.25
C LEU A 1057 26.01 27.70 35.03
N GLU A 1058 25.56 27.26 33.87
CA GLU A 1058 25.54 28.08 32.65
C GLU A 1058 24.15 28.68 32.43
N LEU A 1059 24.08 29.99 32.30
CA LEU A 1059 22.87 30.74 31.98
C LEU A 1059 22.97 31.35 30.58
N ASN A 1060 21.89 31.28 29.80
CA ASN A 1060 21.77 32.05 28.57
C ASN A 1060 21.31 33.48 28.90
N CYS A 1061 22.15 34.46 28.63
CA CYS A 1061 21.92 35.86 28.94
C CYS A 1061 21.77 36.76 27.70
N SER A 1062 21.75 36.18 26.49
CA SER A 1062 21.52 36.88 25.23
C SER A 1062 20.21 37.68 25.26
N GLY A 1063 20.29 39.01 25.22
CA GLY A 1063 19.13 39.90 25.23
C GLY A 1063 18.33 39.89 26.54
N VAL A 1064 18.90 39.35 27.62
CA VAL A 1064 18.27 39.28 28.95
C VAL A 1064 18.83 40.40 29.82
N LEU A 1065 17.98 41.13 30.53
CA LEU A 1065 18.44 42.11 31.54
C LEU A 1065 18.48 41.52 32.95
N HIS A 1066 17.63 40.53 33.23
CA HIS A 1066 17.47 39.92 34.55
C HIS A 1066 17.71 38.40 34.47
N PRO A 1067 18.86 37.88 34.93
CA PRO A 1067 19.17 36.46 34.88
C PRO A 1067 18.29 35.64 35.86
N ASP A 1068 17.95 34.40 35.49
CA ASP A 1068 17.26 33.46 36.37
C ASP A 1068 18.27 32.57 37.11
N LEU A 1069 18.28 32.64 38.43
CA LEU A 1069 19.14 31.84 39.30
C LEU A 1069 18.33 30.88 40.19
N ARG A 1070 17.10 30.51 39.81
CA ARG A 1070 16.33 29.51 40.58
C ARG A 1070 16.92 28.10 40.54
N GLU A 1071 17.66 27.77 39.49
CA GLU A 1071 18.40 26.50 39.38
C GLU A 1071 19.78 26.55 40.06
N TYR A 1072 20.19 27.73 40.55
CA TYR A 1072 21.45 27.87 41.26
C TYR A 1072 21.37 27.27 42.66
N ASP A 1073 22.12 26.18 42.84
CA ASP A 1073 22.40 25.59 44.13
C ASP A 1073 23.80 26.00 44.65
N PRO A 1074 23.90 26.71 45.80
CA PRO A 1074 25.17 27.13 46.40
C PRO A 1074 26.03 25.99 46.93
N LEU A 1075 25.46 24.81 47.17
CA LEU A 1075 26.21 23.63 47.63
C LEU A 1075 26.81 22.85 46.45
N ARG A 1076 26.23 22.98 45.26
CA ARG A 1076 26.68 22.32 44.03
C ARG A 1076 27.59 23.21 43.18
N HIS A 1077 27.20 24.46 42.98
CA HIS A 1077 27.84 25.33 41.99
C HIS A 1077 28.94 26.20 42.60
N LYS A 1078 30.14 26.11 42.02
CA LYS A 1078 31.31 26.94 42.34
C LYS A 1078 31.47 28.12 41.39
N ALA A 1079 30.79 28.09 40.25
CA ALA A 1079 30.80 29.15 39.26
C ALA A 1079 29.43 29.34 38.60
N ILE A 1080 29.15 30.55 38.16
CA ILE A 1080 28.02 30.91 37.30
C ILE A 1080 28.59 31.56 36.04
N LEU A 1081 28.28 30.98 34.89
CA LEU A 1081 28.65 31.46 33.57
C LEU A 1081 27.43 32.12 32.92
N PHE A 1082 27.45 33.44 32.80
CA PHE A 1082 26.45 34.24 32.11
C PHE A 1082 26.86 34.39 30.63
N ASP A 1083 26.35 33.50 29.78
CA ASP A 1083 26.70 33.43 28.36
C ASP A 1083 25.98 34.52 27.55
N GLU A 1084 26.71 35.31 26.74
CA GLU A 1084 26.19 36.48 25.99
C GLU A 1084 25.60 37.57 26.91
N ALA A 1085 26.19 37.77 28.09
CA ALA A 1085 25.75 38.80 29.04
C ALA A 1085 26.24 40.20 28.65
N CYS A 1086 25.33 41.17 28.58
CA CYS A 1086 25.63 42.55 28.22
C CYS A 1086 26.08 43.41 29.41
N CYS A 1087 26.78 44.52 29.14
CA CYS A 1087 27.19 45.50 30.16
C CYS A 1087 26.00 45.99 31.01
N GLN A 1088 24.85 46.23 30.35
CA GLN A 1088 23.64 46.72 31.02
C GLN A 1088 23.06 45.73 32.04
N MET A 1089 23.11 44.41 31.75
CA MET A 1089 22.70 43.37 32.71
C MET A 1089 23.60 43.43 33.96
N VAL A 1090 24.92 43.52 33.76
CA VAL A 1090 25.87 43.53 34.87
C VAL A 1090 25.67 44.78 35.74
N LEU A 1091 25.44 45.93 35.11
CA LEU A 1091 25.13 47.19 35.79
C LEU A 1091 23.77 47.15 36.52
N ALA A 1092 22.75 46.49 35.98
CA ALA A 1092 21.48 46.30 36.67
C ALA A 1092 21.63 45.41 37.93
N HIS A 1093 22.69 44.61 38.00
CA HIS A 1093 22.93 43.62 39.06
C HIS A 1093 24.31 43.78 39.72
N ARG A 1094 24.78 45.03 39.94
CA ARG A 1094 26.10 45.33 40.56
C ARG A 1094 26.41 44.50 41.80
N LYS A 1095 25.45 44.38 42.73
CA LYS A 1095 25.60 43.61 43.98
C LYS A 1095 25.81 42.11 43.70
N LEU A 1096 25.15 41.53 42.70
CA LEU A 1096 25.30 40.11 42.34
C LEU A 1096 26.72 39.83 41.84
N PHE A 1097 27.22 40.62 40.89
CA PHE A 1097 28.51 40.39 40.23
C PHE A 1097 29.73 40.66 41.12
N GLN A 1098 29.56 41.36 42.25
CA GLN A 1098 30.60 41.55 43.26
C GLN A 1098 30.74 40.38 44.25
N GLY A 1099 29.75 39.48 44.30
CA GLY A 1099 29.76 38.27 45.15
C GLY A 1099 29.84 38.56 46.66
N PRO A 1100 28.88 39.31 47.25
CA PRO A 1100 28.88 39.68 48.66
C PRO A 1100 28.63 38.48 49.58
N VAL A 1101 28.88 38.68 50.88
CA VAL A 1101 28.57 37.69 51.92
C VAL A 1101 27.06 37.64 52.21
N GLU A 1102 26.31 38.70 51.94
CA GLU A 1102 24.86 38.71 52.13
C GLU A 1102 24.11 38.07 50.96
N GLU A 1103 22.90 37.57 51.23
CA GLU A 1103 22.00 37.16 50.17
C GLU A 1103 21.62 38.34 49.26
N VAL A 1104 21.50 38.03 47.97
CA VAL A 1104 21.07 38.96 46.93
C VAL A 1104 19.66 38.58 46.50
N THR A 1105 18.70 39.48 46.65
CA THR A 1105 17.34 39.29 46.17
C THR A 1105 17.25 39.64 44.69
N LEU A 1106 16.56 38.79 43.92
CA LEU A 1106 16.35 38.89 42.49
C LEU A 1106 14.85 38.84 42.16
N ALA A 1107 14.52 39.08 40.89
CA ALA A 1107 13.16 39.09 40.34
C ALA A 1107 12.20 40.12 41.01
N HIS A 1108 12.71 41.33 41.26
CA HIS A 1108 11.89 42.44 41.71
C HIS A 1108 10.81 42.79 40.68
N SER A 1109 9.57 42.96 41.14
CA SER A 1109 8.43 43.38 40.32
C SER A 1109 7.54 44.33 41.12
N SER A 1110 6.59 45.00 40.47
CA SER A 1110 5.65 45.91 41.15
C SER A 1110 4.84 45.23 42.26
N THR A 1111 4.63 43.92 42.19
CA THR A 1111 3.94 43.14 43.23
C THR A 1111 4.88 42.36 44.15
N ASN A 1112 6.17 42.24 43.81
CA ASN A 1112 7.20 41.45 44.49
C ASN A 1112 6.79 40.01 44.87
N MET A 1113 5.74 39.46 44.28
CA MET A 1113 5.19 38.15 44.64
C MET A 1113 6.08 36.96 44.22
N TYR A 1114 7.04 37.21 43.32
CA TYR A 1114 7.89 36.18 42.70
C TYR A 1114 9.39 36.43 42.91
N SER A 1115 9.75 37.33 43.85
CA SER A 1115 11.14 37.57 44.22
C SER A 1115 11.73 36.38 44.96
N TYR A 1116 13.04 36.17 44.81
CA TYR A 1116 13.77 35.09 45.49
C TYR A 1116 15.19 35.57 45.84
N SER A 1117 15.77 34.98 46.88
CA SER A 1117 17.12 35.32 47.35
C SER A 1117 18.12 34.24 46.95
N VAL A 1118 19.34 34.66 46.61
CA VAL A 1118 20.46 33.77 46.28
C VAL A 1118 21.70 34.14 47.09
N PHE A 1119 22.43 33.12 47.55
CA PHE A 1119 23.70 33.28 48.25
C PHE A 1119 24.87 32.96 47.32
N VAL A 1120 25.66 33.96 46.93
CA VAL A 1120 26.70 33.82 45.88
C VAL A 1120 28.13 34.06 46.41
N TYR A 1121 28.32 34.07 47.72
CA TYR A 1121 29.64 34.22 48.30
C TYR A 1121 30.52 33.01 47.99
N GLY A 1122 31.69 33.25 47.39
CA GLY A 1122 32.63 32.17 47.02
C GLY A 1122 32.49 31.70 45.59
N VAL A 1123 31.48 32.20 44.86
CA VAL A 1123 31.14 31.74 43.52
C VAL A 1123 31.81 32.61 42.46
N ALA A 1124 32.38 31.95 41.45
CA ALA A 1124 33.01 32.63 40.34
C ALA A 1124 31.98 33.11 39.31
N MET A 1125 31.96 34.42 39.04
CA MET A 1125 31.09 35.01 38.02
C MET A 1125 31.88 35.17 36.71
N ILE A 1126 31.36 34.61 35.62
CA ILE A 1126 32.02 34.64 34.30
C ILE A 1126 31.02 35.15 33.27
N THR A 1127 31.40 36.11 32.43
CA THR A 1127 30.60 36.64 31.34
C THR A 1127 31.30 36.45 29.98
N SER A 1128 30.52 36.36 28.91
CA SER A 1128 31.04 36.19 27.54
C SER A 1128 30.37 37.12 26.53
N ASN A 1129 31.17 37.64 25.58
CA ASN A 1129 30.81 38.35 24.32
C ASN A 1129 30.31 39.81 24.37
N SER A 1130 30.63 40.57 23.30
CA SER A 1130 30.30 41.99 22.98
C SER A 1130 30.64 43.08 24.02
N TRP A 1131 31.41 42.75 25.05
CA TRP A 1131 31.79 43.68 26.13
C TRP A 1131 32.48 44.97 25.67
N ARG A 1132 33.32 44.92 24.64
CA ARG A 1132 34.15 46.08 24.23
C ARG A 1132 33.32 47.22 23.67
N THR A 1133 32.44 46.92 22.72
CA THR A 1133 31.61 47.91 22.06
C THR A 1133 30.52 48.41 23.00
N GLU A 1134 29.88 47.51 23.75
CA GLU A 1134 28.88 47.91 24.75
C GLU A 1134 29.47 48.77 25.88
N LEU A 1135 30.73 48.53 26.28
CA LEU A 1135 31.41 49.38 27.25
C LEU A 1135 31.61 50.81 26.73
N GLN A 1136 31.80 51.00 25.41
CA GLN A 1136 31.93 52.35 24.82
C GLN A 1136 30.60 53.11 24.82
N ASP A 1137 29.48 52.39 24.71
CA ASP A 1137 28.12 52.96 24.74
C ASP A 1137 27.64 53.30 26.17
N CYS A 1138 28.35 52.84 27.21
CA CYS A 1138 28.03 53.11 28.61
C CYS A 1138 28.47 54.51 29.06
N SER A 1139 27.82 55.05 30.10
CA SER A 1139 28.24 56.32 30.72
C SER A 1139 29.67 56.24 31.30
N PRO A 1140 30.42 57.34 31.40
CA PRO A 1140 31.79 57.32 31.94
C PRO A 1140 31.89 56.71 33.35
N GLU A 1141 30.89 56.95 34.21
CA GLU A 1141 30.81 56.39 35.56
C GLU A 1141 30.61 54.86 35.53
N ASP A 1142 29.73 54.38 34.64
CA ASP A 1142 29.51 52.95 34.46
C ASP A 1142 30.76 52.24 33.89
N GLN A 1143 31.48 52.89 32.97
CA GLN A 1143 32.73 52.38 32.42
C GLN A 1143 33.80 52.20 33.50
N GLU A 1144 33.95 53.18 34.39
CA GLU A 1144 34.89 53.12 35.52
C GLU A 1144 34.53 51.95 36.44
N TRP A 1145 33.24 51.82 36.80
CA TRP A 1145 32.78 50.74 37.66
C TRP A 1145 33.03 49.35 37.03
N LEU A 1146 32.72 49.18 35.75
CA LEU A 1146 32.91 47.91 35.03
C LEU A 1146 34.40 47.55 34.93
N ARG A 1147 35.28 48.50 34.62
CA ARG A 1147 36.74 48.26 34.59
C ARG A 1147 37.30 47.93 35.98
N GLY A 1148 36.80 48.57 37.03
CA GLY A 1148 37.20 48.31 38.42
C GLY A 1148 36.81 46.91 38.91
N ASN A 1149 35.66 46.39 38.48
CA ASN A 1149 35.07 45.15 38.99
C ASN A 1149 35.20 43.94 38.04
N SER A 1150 35.79 44.10 36.86
CA SER A 1150 36.01 43.00 35.90
C SER A 1150 37.48 42.70 35.65
N ILE A 1151 37.76 41.48 35.21
CA ILE A 1151 39.00 41.06 34.56
C ILE A 1151 38.63 40.71 33.12
N CYS A 1152 38.94 41.59 32.18
CA CYS A 1152 38.60 41.41 30.77
C CYS A 1152 39.77 40.81 29.99
N ILE A 1153 39.54 39.69 29.33
CA ILE A 1153 40.55 38.97 28.52
C ILE A 1153 40.11 38.95 27.07
N ASP A 1154 40.95 39.50 26.20
CA ASP A 1154 40.81 39.42 24.76
C ASP A 1154 41.28 38.06 24.25
N CYS A 1155 40.35 37.28 23.73
CA CYS A 1155 40.60 35.97 23.15
C CYS A 1155 40.78 36.15 21.65
N ASP A 1156 42.02 36.11 21.17
CA ASP A 1156 42.34 36.20 19.73
C ASP A 1156 42.63 34.83 19.10
N VAL A 1157 42.80 33.80 19.95
CA VAL A 1157 43.09 32.41 19.57
C VAL A 1157 42.07 31.45 20.18
N PRO A 1158 41.84 30.27 19.57
CA PRO A 1158 40.96 29.25 20.15
C PRO A 1158 41.43 28.83 21.55
N LEU A 1159 40.52 28.84 22.53
CA LEU A 1159 40.78 28.47 23.92
C LEU A 1159 40.78 26.95 24.18
N TYR A 1160 41.05 26.17 23.14
CA TYR A 1160 41.13 24.72 23.18
C TYR A 1160 42.33 24.24 22.35
N LYS A 1161 42.92 23.10 22.74
CA LYS A 1161 44.08 22.53 22.05
C LYS A 1161 43.74 22.23 20.58
N PRO A 1162 44.70 22.34 19.64
CA PRO A 1162 44.49 22.12 18.21
C PRO A 1162 43.98 20.74 17.81
#